data_AF-A0A150GMR8-F1
#
_entry.id   AF-A0A150GMR8-F1
#
_cell.length_a   1.000
_cell.length_b   1.000
_cell.length_c   1.000
_cell.angle_alpha   90.00
_cell.angle_beta   90.00
_cell.angle_gamma   90.00
#
_symmetry.space_group_name_H-M   'P 1'
#
loop_
_entity.id
_entity.type
_entity.pdbx_description
1 polymer ?
#
loop_
_entity_poly.entity_id
_entity_poly.type
_entity_poly.pdbx_seq_one_letter_code
_entity_poly.pdbx_strand_id
1 'polypeptide(L)'
;MGTSRQSLLEWSLTATLLVMSLSWASAQADGTSSAAEPPVDEAYLFGFPFCRCVDYRCSTSPYKPELASAEILANGNARYCFRFLEIGCQAGNKCCESIWKLMEKVEFQADKICNKSVAAVTFGNVSKIGSTHFDTEFALGKVRVTNLGATRSMAQNSQLCITAKAPCNNFDVFFQSAKYGAPGLYQYAIFNEKIDCCPTCVTTPPPSPKQEPVVHRPPPPSPPPPPPPPPPPPPPPPPLPPPPPPPPPPPPPPPPPPPSPPPPLPPSPRPPTHPPARPPTYPPTRPPPPPPPPPPPPPPPTPPPPPAPIPTKPELPCDCISVFEPNTRWRFRYRASEVKGDYTYFSFNVFTVPSDYCLEANYRPGKCCDQTLDSIEVALAPEFMDKWWHLVPRFWFYDTDGSIIDSGKISTQHRSDLGLIFKGFVRNTTQVLPGRELVLTLALNATIWNNTESFPCGQSRLVDEKGICDYLLTGSQVFDNQLVVSPFNDFVPGCCPEGVYLIENPTPICGCTDDKLESPYRLHLGSKPAAANRGTVKYSYRIEAVPPVQPGTGEYDCTDMDLDRVRLYIRPEVRDAVTAVFLDGEPVMTTNIAYGNDSTQTWLEVTELKRPAPPAGVSWELLIYVKDIAPPSLCDANVLGTGECEYVFYGKYSTLNLDYQCCAHGLSEAPEPELEPSQCTCDKNVLHTPYRLDFATQGYSRAADATRFNFTLTYDALDCSDGDACCATDLKSIFIELDSSKVLSASVTPAVPGLVTERFDSGIKLTGLFGSGAAYDVSINAKGSLALSNICTGASDVDGCKYRLEGGFNIDEPYGCCPQGITGV
;
A
#
# COMPACT_ATOMS: atom_id res chain seq x y z
N MET A 1 -36.85 -16.45 -77.75
CA MET A 1 -37.13 -17.11 -76.45
C MET A 1 -36.11 -18.23 -76.31
N GLY A 2 -35.20 -18.31 -75.34
CA GLY A 2 -34.75 -17.46 -74.26
C GLY A 2 -33.35 -17.98 -73.89
N THR A 3 -32.39 -17.06 -73.85
CA THR A 3 -30.95 -17.16 -73.53
C THR A 3 -30.73 -17.42 -72.04
N SER A 4 -29.61 -17.93 -71.50
CA SER A 4 -28.37 -18.53 -71.99
C SER A 4 -27.65 -19.09 -70.74
N ARG A 5 -27.03 -20.27 -70.85
CA ARG A 5 -25.91 -20.74 -69.98
C ARG A 5 -24.66 -19.88 -70.28
N GLN A 6 -23.51 -19.88 -69.58
CA GLN A 6 -22.67 -20.99 -69.14
C GLN A 6 -21.34 -20.45 -68.55
N SER A 7 -20.62 -21.30 -67.79
CA SER A 7 -19.16 -21.54 -67.81
C SER A 7 -18.20 -20.43 -67.33
N LEU A 8 -17.55 -20.56 -66.16
CA LEU A 8 -16.24 -21.22 -65.89
C LEU A 8 -15.03 -20.59 -66.62
N LEU A 9 -13.98 -20.16 -65.91
CA LEU A 9 -12.78 -20.95 -65.56
C LEU A 9 -11.66 -20.04 -64.97
N GLU A 10 -10.87 -20.60 -64.06
CA GLU A 10 -9.61 -20.08 -63.49
C GLU A 10 -8.47 -19.94 -64.54
N TRP A 11 -7.44 -19.12 -64.24
CA TRP A 11 -5.99 -19.48 -64.17
C TRP A 11 -5.02 -18.27 -64.31
N SER A 12 -4.10 -18.18 -63.33
CA SER A 12 -2.64 -17.94 -63.44
C SER A 12 -1.97 -16.54 -63.63
N LEU A 13 -0.90 -16.39 -62.82
CA LEU A 13 0.22 -15.44 -62.73
C LEU A 13 0.74 -14.78 -64.04
N THR A 14 1.20 -13.52 -63.97
CA THR A 14 2.65 -13.11 -63.95
C THR A 14 2.84 -11.59 -64.06
N ALA A 15 4.01 -11.13 -63.61
CA ALA A 15 4.45 -9.75 -63.34
C ALA A 15 4.91 -8.95 -64.57
N THR A 16 4.85 -7.61 -64.47
CA THR A 16 5.72 -6.69 -65.23
C THR A 16 6.05 -5.41 -64.44
N LEU A 17 7.32 -5.04 -64.49
CA LEU A 17 8.05 -3.93 -63.84
C LEU A 17 8.27 -2.75 -64.83
N LEU A 18 8.75 -1.60 -64.31
CA LEU A 18 9.40 -0.43 -64.98
C LEU A 18 8.46 0.66 -65.62
N VAL A 19 8.66 1.99 -65.53
CA VAL A 19 9.72 2.85 -64.94
C VAL A 19 9.38 4.38 -64.99
N MET A 20 10.01 5.17 -64.10
CA MET A 20 10.37 6.62 -64.13
C MET A 20 9.29 7.71 -63.93
N SER A 21 9.27 8.45 -62.79
CA SER A 21 10.07 9.67 -62.40
C SER A 21 9.39 10.97 -62.88
N LEU A 22 9.33 12.12 -62.20
CA LEU A 22 10.16 12.78 -61.19
C LEU A 22 9.42 14.09 -60.82
N SER A 23 9.31 14.45 -59.54
CA SER A 23 9.46 15.87 -59.12
C SER A 23 9.56 16.00 -57.59
N TRP A 24 10.67 16.63 -57.20
CA TRP A 24 11.03 17.06 -55.86
C TRP A 24 10.09 18.16 -55.33
N ALA A 25 9.79 18.10 -54.04
CA ALA A 25 9.74 19.27 -53.18
C ALA A 25 10.13 18.87 -51.76
N SER A 26 11.28 19.35 -51.34
CA SER A 26 11.76 19.38 -49.97
C SER A 26 10.89 20.30 -49.11
N ALA A 27 10.35 19.78 -48.01
CA ALA A 27 9.87 20.57 -46.89
C ALA A 27 10.43 19.94 -45.60
N GLN A 28 11.42 20.62 -45.02
CA GLN A 28 11.80 20.46 -43.63
C GLN A 28 10.58 20.82 -42.77
N ALA A 29 10.20 19.91 -41.87
CA ALA A 29 9.32 20.22 -40.75
C ALA A 29 10.12 19.95 -39.47
N ASP A 30 10.59 21.04 -38.87
CA ASP A 30 10.75 21.13 -37.42
C ASP A 30 9.42 20.74 -36.77
N GLY A 31 9.47 19.86 -35.77
CA GLY A 31 8.29 19.29 -35.14
C GLY A 31 8.58 18.83 -33.72
N THR A 32 8.81 19.83 -32.86
CA THR A 32 8.62 19.87 -31.40
C THR A 32 8.19 18.56 -30.74
N SER A 33 9.08 18.01 -29.90
CA SER A 33 8.82 16.98 -28.90
C SER A 33 7.62 17.37 -28.02
N SER A 34 6.45 16.78 -28.29
CA SER A 34 5.32 16.77 -27.36
C SER A 34 5.68 15.84 -26.21
N ALA A 35 5.89 16.40 -25.01
CA ALA A 35 5.94 15.61 -23.79
C ALA A 35 4.63 14.81 -23.67
N ALA A 36 4.73 13.48 -23.63
CA ALA A 36 3.59 12.62 -23.36
C ALA A 36 3.17 12.83 -21.89
N GLU A 37 1.94 13.29 -21.67
CA GLU A 37 1.32 13.28 -20.34
C GLU A 37 1.20 11.83 -19.86
N PRO A 38 1.50 11.54 -18.57
CA PRO A 38 1.32 10.21 -18.03
C PRO A 38 -0.17 9.80 -18.05
N PRO A 39 -0.49 8.52 -18.25
CA PRO A 39 -1.87 8.04 -18.18
C PRO A 39 -2.41 8.28 -16.77
N VAL A 40 -3.53 8.98 -16.68
CA VAL A 40 -4.23 9.23 -15.41
C VAL A 40 -5.05 7.97 -15.10
N ASP A 41 -4.66 7.26 -14.03
CA ASP A 41 -5.23 5.98 -13.60
C ASP A 41 -6.76 5.98 -13.44
N GLU A 42 -7.40 4.97 -14.04
CA GLU A 42 -8.84 4.71 -13.96
C GLU A 42 -9.32 4.29 -12.55
N ALA A 43 -8.40 3.98 -11.61
CA ALA A 43 -8.71 3.53 -10.26
C ALA A 43 -9.25 4.63 -9.30
N TYR A 44 -9.13 5.91 -9.66
CA TYR A 44 -9.56 7.06 -8.82
C TYR A 44 -10.96 7.62 -9.13
N LEU A 45 -11.74 6.93 -9.97
CA LEU A 45 -13.08 7.33 -10.39
C LEU A 45 -14.22 7.03 -9.40
N PHE A 46 -13.96 6.41 -8.25
CA PHE A 46 -15.01 5.93 -7.34
C PHE A 46 -15.52 6.95 -6.31
N GLY A 47 -15.14 8.23 -6.41
CA GLY A 47 -15.52 9.25 -5.42
C GLY A 47 -16.06 10.56 -5.98
N PHE A 48 -15.83 10.90 -7.24
CA PHE A 48 -16.25 12.18 -7.81
C PHE A 48 -16.40 12.03 -9.33
N PRO A 49 -17.42 12.61 -9.96
CA PRO A 49 -18.54 13.33 -9.38
C PRO A 49 -19.52 12.35 -8.70
N PHE A 50 -20.12 12.78 -7.59
CA PHE A 50 -21.07 11.99 -6.80
C PHE A 50 -22.46 11.80 -7.49
N CYS A 51 -22.47 11.37 -8.75
CA CYS A 51 -23.65 11.08 -9.55
C CYS A 51 -23.37 9.93 -10.52
N ARG A 52 -24.43 9.24 -10.99
CA ARG A 52 -24.33 8.17 -11.99
C ARG A 52 -24.26 8.74 -13.40
N CYS A 53 -23.24 8.37 -14.16
CA CYS A 53 -23.02 8.76 -15.55
C CYS A 53 -22.76 7.53 -16.41
N VAL A 54 -22.98 7.66 -17.71
CA VAL A 54 -22.72 6.62 -18.71
C VAL A 54 -21.24 6.55 -19.08
N ASP A 55 -20.49 7.64 -18.87
CA ASP A 55 -19.05 7.71 -19.13
C ASP A 55 -18.38 8.70 -18.17
N TYR A 56 -17.26 8.28 -17.60
CA TYR A 56 -16.45 9.04 -16.64
C TYR A 56 -15.02 9.30 -17.13
N ARG A 57 -14.60 8.68 -18.23
CA ARG A 57 -13.21 8.70 -18.68
C ARG A 57 -12.80 10.12 -19.08
N CYS A 58 -11.69 10.61 -18.53
CA CYS A 58 -11.17 11.95 -18.83
C CYS A 58 -10.97 12.19 -20.33
N SER A 59 -10.54 11.16 -21.07
CA SER A 59 -10.33 11.17 -22.53
C SER A 59 -11.59 11.47 -23.35
N THR A 60 -12.76 11.43 -22.72
CA THR A 60 -14.05 11.75 -23.36
C THR A 60 -14.49 13.19 -23.11
N SER A 61 -13.69 13.97 -22.37
CA SER A 61 -13.90 15.40 -22.22
C SER A 61 -13.45 16.16 -23.46
N PRO A 62 -14.31 16.99 -24.07
CA PRO A 62 -13.92 17.89 -25.14
C PRO A 62 -13.10 19.10 -24.66
N TYR A 63 -13.14 19.37 -23.35
CA TYR A 63 -12.54 20.55 -22.73
C TYR A 63 -11.69 20.19 -21.50
N LYS A 64 -10.58 20.91 -21.31
CA LYS A 64 -9.73 20.87 -20.12
C LYS A 64 -9.71 22.26 -19.46
N PRO A 65 -10.41 22.50 -18.33
CA PRO A 65 -10.25 23.71 -17.54
C PRO A 65 -8.81 23.82 -17.05
N GLU A 66 -8.16 24.91 -17.41
CA GLU A 66 -6.81 25.27 -17.03
C GLU A 66 -6.86 26.55 -16.19
N LEU A 67 -6.17 26.55 -15.04
CA LEU A 67 -6.08 27.72 -14.17
C LEU A 67 -5.37 28.87 -14.92
N ALA A 68 -6.14 29.87 -15.34
CA ALA A 68 -5.66 31.05 -16.06
C ALA A 68 -5.11 32.11 -15.12
N SER A 69 -5.72 32.29 -13.95
CA SER A 69 -5.21 33.21 -12.91
C SER A 69 -5.70 32.82 -11.52
N ALA A 70 -4.87 33.14 -10.52
CA ALA A 70 -5.21 33.08 -9.11
C ALA A 70 -4.74 34.40 -8.45
N GLU A 71 -5.67 35.24 -8.04
CA GLU A 71 -5.37 36.58 -7.49
C GLU A 71 -6.05 36.79 -6.13
N ILE A 72 -5.36 37.49 -5.22
CA ILE A 72 -5.98 37.99 -3.98
C ILE A 72 -6.55 39.38 -4.25
N LEU A 73 -7.85 39.53 -4.12
CA LEU A 73 -8.57 40.79 -4.31
C LEU A 73 -8.31 41.74 -3.13
N ALA A 74 -8.53 43.04 -3.33
CA ALA A 74 -8.31 44.07 -2.31
C ALA A 74 -9.11 43.87 -1.00
N ASN A 75 -10.19 43.09 -1.03
CA ASN A 75 -11.00 42.74 0.14
C ASN A 75 -10.53 41.46 0.85
N GLY A 76 -9.39 40.87 0.45
CA GLY A 76 -8.82 39.65 1.02
C GLY A 76 -9.39 38.34 0.48
N ASN A 77 -10.40 38.38 -0.39
CA ASN A 77 -10.91 37.19 -1.08
C ASN A 77 -9.94 36.76 -2.18
N ALA A 78 -9.87 35.47 -2.49
CA ALA A 78 -9.16 34.99 -3.67
C ALA A 78 -10.12 34.80 -4.84
N ARG A 79 -9.64 35.01 -6.06
CA ARG A 79 -10.34 34.70 -7.30
C ARG A 79 -9.50 33.72 -8.12
N TYR A 80 -10.09 32.58 -8.45
CA TYR A 80 -9.51 31.53 -9.29
C TYR A 80 -10.26 31.51 -10.62
N CYS A 81 -9.60 31.84 -11.72
CA CYS A 81 -10.21 31.85 -13.05
C CYS A 81 -9.67 30.71 -13.90
N PHE A 82 -10.56 29.94 -14.50
CA PHE A 82 -10.28 28.82 -15.38
C PHE A 82 -10.64 29.18 -16.81
N ARG A 83 -9.73 28.95 -17.75
CA ARG A 83 -10.03 28.94 -19.20
C ARG A 83 -10.23 27.51 -19.65
N PHE A 84 -11.11 27.25 -20.61
CA PHE A 84 -11.34 25.89 -21.12
C PHE A 84 -10.54 25.68 -22.40
N LEU A 85 -9.52 24.84 -22.33
CA LEU A 85 -8.78 24.40 -23.51
C LEU A 85 -9.62 23.37 -24.27
N GLU A 86 -9.77 23.55 -25.57
CA GLU A 86 -10.42 22.54 -26.42
C GLU A 86 -9.41 21.46 -26.79
N ILE A 87 -9.71 20.21 -26.44
CA ILE A 87 -8.79 19.08 -26.65
C ILE A 87 -9.11 18.31 -27.94
N GLY A 88 -10.39 18.25 -28.33
CA GLY A 88 -10.83 17.37 -29.42
C GLY A 88 -11.88 16.38 -28.96
N CYS A 89 -12.68 15.86 -29.90
CA CYS A 89 -13.44 14.63 -29.68
C CYS A 89 -12.90 13.55 -30.60
N GLN A 90 -12.75 12.35 -30.04
CA GLN A 90 -12.65 11.16 -30.86
C GLN A 90 -13.99 10.93 -31.56
N ALA A 91 -13.95 10.73 -32.88
CA ALA A 91 -15.15 10.57 -33.69
C ALA A 91 -16.00 9.39 -33.19
N GLY A 92 -17.31 9.61 -33.01
CA GLY A 92 -18.25 8.59 -32.56
C GLY A 92 -18.41 8.49 -31.03
N ASN A 93 -17.65 9.26 -30.24
CA ASN A 93 -17.88 9.35 -28.80
C ASN A 93 -19.07 10.27 -28.51
N LYS A 94 -20.24 9.67 -28.24
CA LYS A 94 -21.49 10.40 -27.95
C LYS A 94 -21.37 11.37 -26.78
N CYS A 95 -20.62 11.03 -25.73
CA CYS A 95 -20.46 11.89 -24.57
C CYS A 95 -19.64 13.13 -24.90
N CYS A 96 -18.50 12.92 -25.55
CA CYS A 96 -17.66 14.02 -26.01
C CYS A 96 -18.43 14.95 -26.95
N GLU A 97 -19.08 14.40 -27.98
CA GLU A 97 -19.85 15.19 -28.95
C GLU A 97 -21.01 15.96 -28.30
N SER A 98 -21.68 15.36 -27.31
CA SER A 98 -22.77 16.02 -26.58
C SER A 98 -22.29 17.19 -25.73
N ILE A 99 -21.17 17.02 -25.00
CA ILE A 99 -20.57 18.11 -24.20
C ILE A 99 -19.99 19.18 -25.12
N TRP A 100 -19.37 18.79 -26.23
CA TRP A 100 -18.79 19.69 -27.23
C TRP A 100 -19.85 20.62 -27.81
N LYS A 101 -21.03 20.06 -28.12
CA LYS A 101 -22.18 20.82 -28.62
C LYS A 101 -22.67 21.83 -27.58
N LEU A 102 -22.83 21.40 -26.32
CA LEU A 102 -23.31 22.24 -25.23
C LEU A 102 -22.83 21.71 -23.87
N MET A 103 -21.94 22.47 -23.23
CA MET A 103 -21.50 22.22 -21.86
C MET A 103 -22.48 22.88 -20.89
N GLU A 104 -23.22 22.07 -20.14
CA GLU A 104 -24.33 22.54 -19.31
C GLU A 104 -23.95 22.78 -17.85
N LYS A 105 -23.02 21.95 -17.33
CA LYS A 105 -22.59 22.00 -15.94
C LYS A 105 -21.10 21.65 -15.83
N VAL A 106 -20.42 22.30 -14.89
CA VAL A 106 -19.06 21.93 -14.46
C VAL A 106 -19.07 21.79 -12.94
N GLU A 107 -18.40 20.76 -12.43
CA GLU A 107 -18.19 20.53 -11.01
C GLU A 107 -16.70 20.55 -10.70
N PHE A 108 -16.32 21.16 -9.57
CA PHE A 108 -14.98 21.04 -8.99
C PHE A 108 -15.09 20.42 -7.61
N GLN A 109 -14.19 19.48 -7.31
CA GLN A 109 -14.02 19.02 -5.95
C GLN A 109 -13.44 20.15 -5.09
N ALA A 110 -13.96 20.33 -3.88
CA ALA A 110 -13.53 21.37 -2.96
C ALA A 110 -13.51 20.89 -1.51
N ASP A 111 -12.84 21.61 -0.62
CA ASP A 111 -12.89 21.29 0.81
C ASP A 111 -14.25 21.65 1.40
N LYS A 112 -14.84 20.73 2.17
CA LYS A 112 -16.10 20.99 2.88
C LYS A 112 -16.07 22.21 3.77
N ILE A 113 -14.91 22.53 4.36
CA ILE A 113 -14.74 23.72 5.20
C ILE A 113 -15.00 25.00 4.39
N CYS A 114 -14.88 24.92 3.06
CA CYS A 114 -15.16 25.99 2.12
C CYS A 114 -16.64 26.18 1.83
N ASN A 115 -17.53 25.44 2.48
CA ASN A 115 -18.97 25.73 2.44
C ASN A 115 -19.22 27.18 2.85
N LYS A 116 -20.04 27.89 2.09
CA LYS A 116 -20.32 29.34 2.24
C LYS A 116 -19.12 30.28 2.00
N SER A 117 -17.94 29.76 1.64
CA SER A 117 -16.79 30.60 1.27
C SER A 117 -16.91 31.18 -0.15
N VAL A 118 -17.64 30.51 -1.05
CA VAL A 118 -17.87 30.98 -2.43
C VAL A 118 -18.71 32.26 -2.42
N ALA A 119 -18.07 33.39 -2.72
CA ALA A 119 -18.65 34.72 -2.69
C ALA A 119 -19.24 35.16 -4.03
N ALA A 120 -18.64 34.71 -5.13
CA ALA A 120 -19.09 35.02 -6.49
C ALA A 120 -18.59 33.94 -7.45
N VAL A 121 -19.40 33.64 -8.46
CA VAL A 121 -18.98 32.83 -9.60
C VAL A 121 -19.39 33.57 -10.88
N THR A 122 -18.51 33.66 -11.86
CA THR A 122 -18.80 34.25 -13.17
C THR A 122 -18.36 33.31 -14.29
N PHE A 123 -19.11 33.30 -15.40
CA PHE A 123 -18.70 32.64 -16.65
C PHE A 123 -18.83 33.65 -17.79
N GLY A 124 -17.71 34.00 -18.44
CA GLY A 124 -17.70 35.03 -19.49
C GLY A 124 -18.19 36.40 -18.99
N ASN A 125 -17.75 36.79 -17.78
CA ASN A 125 -18.20 38.00 -17.06
C ASN A 125 -19.69 38.05 -16.67
N VAL A 126 -20.46 36.99 -16.94
CA VAL A 126 -21.85 36.87 -16.48
C VAL A 126 -21.87 36.17 -15.13
N SER A 127 -22.55 36.75 -14.14
CA SER A 127 -22.71 36.13 -12.82
C SER A 127 -23.47 34.80 -12.92
N LYS A 128 -22.91 33.76 -12.32
CA LYS A 128 -23.47 32.40 -12.20
C LYS A 128 -23.72 32.02 -10.74
N ILE A 129 -23.64 32.97 -9.80
CA ILE A 129 -23.83 32.67 -8.37
C ILE A 129 -25.23 32.08 -8.08
N GLY A 130 -26.26 32.49 -8.83
CA GLY A 130 -27.62 31.94 -8.70
C GLY A 130 -27.79 30.52 -9.23
N SER A 131 -26.83 30.02 -10.02
CA SER A 131 -26.77 28.63 -10.52
C SER A 131 -25.56 27.87 -9.98
N THR A 132 -24.92 28.41 -8.93
CA THR A 132 -23.80 27.78 -8.23
C THR A 132 -24.31 27.17 -6.93
N HIS A 133 -23.94 25.92 -6.67
CA HIS A 133 -24.24 25.24 -5.41
C HIS A 133 -22.96 24.66 -4.82
N PHE A 134 -22.88 24.70 -3.48
CA PHE A 134 -21.82 24.04 -2.73
C PHE A 134 -22.44 22.84 -2.00
N ASP A 135 -22.18 21.64 -2.50
CA ASP A 135 -22.73 20.42 -1.92
C ASP A 135 -21.77 19.91 -0.83
N THR A 136 -22.31 19.61 0.36
CA THR A 136 -21.54 19.13 1.53
C THR A 136 -21.99 17.77 2.04
N GLU A 137 -22.94 17.15 1.35
CA GLU A 137 -23.58 15.89 1.72
C GLU A 137 -22.66 14.67 1.56
N PHE A 138 -21.64 14.75 0.71
CA PHE A 138 -20.64 13.70 0.46
C PHE A 138 -19.39 13.90 1.31
N ALA A 139 -18.44 12.97 1.47
CA ALA A 139 -17.20 13.17 2.26
C ALA A 139 -16.37 14.40 1.90
N LEU A 140 -16.44 14.84 0.64
CA LEU A 140 -15.73 15.99 0.10
C LEU A 140 -16.75 17.05 -0.28
N GLY A 141 -16.35 18.32 -0.23
CA GLY A 141 -17.17 19.38 -0.77
C GLY A 141 -17.14 19.32 -2.29
N LYS A 142 -18.16 19.86 -2.95
CA LYS A 142 -18.04 20.20 -4.37
C LYS A 142 -18.74 21.49 -4.69
N VAL A 143 -18.15 22.24 -5.61
CA VAL A 143 -18.78 23.41 -6.22
C VAL A 143 -19.30 22.98 -7.58
N ARG A 144 -20.63 23.02 -7.74
CA ARG A 144 -21.26 22.81 -9.05
C ARG A 144 -21.76 24.12 -9.61
N VAL A 145 -21.41 24.39 -10.87
CA VAL A 145 -21.89 25.54 -11.64
C VAL A 145 -22.77 25.01 -12.75
N THR A 146 -24.07 25.22 -12.60
CA THR A 146 -25.13 24.72 -13.50
C THR A 146 -25.62 25.82 -14.44
N ASN A 147 -26.48 25.46 -15.40
CA ASN A 147 -27.06 26.39 -16.37
C ASN A 147 -25.98 27.21 -17.09
N LEU A 148 -24.87 26.57 -17.44
CA LEU A 148 -23.79 27.22 -18.19
C LEU A 148 -24.27 27.53 -19.61
N GLY A 149 -24.94 26.58 -20.27
CA GLY A 149 -25.38 26.70 -21.66
C GLY A 149 -24.22 27.07 -22.60
N ALA A 150 -23.02 26.58 -22.29
CA ALA A 150 -21.80 27.01 -22.97
C ALA A 150 -21.66 26.26 -24.29
N THR A 151 -21.90 26.97 -25.39
CA THR A 151 -21.52 26.50 -26.73
C THR A 151 -20.00 26.42 -26.85
N ARG A 152 -19.49 25.69 -27.86
CA ARG A 152 -18.05 25.62 -28.16
C ARG A 152 -17.37 26.99 -28.19
N SER A 153 -17.97 27.96 -28.89
CA SER A 153 -17.43 29.33 -28.97
C SER A 153 -17.40 30.01 -27.59
N MET A 154 -18.41 29.78 -26.75
CA MET A 154 -18.44 30.33 -25.40
C MET A 154 -17.39 29.68 -24.49
N ALA A 155 -17.22 28.36 -24.55
CA ALA A 155 -16.24 27.63 -23.75
C ALA A 155 -14.80 28.12 -24.04
N GLN A 156 -14.45 28.30 -25.32
CA GLN A 156 -13.12 28.79 -25.72
C GLN A 156 -12.85 30.25 -25.33
N ASN A 157 -13.86 31.11 -25.41
CA ASN A 157 -13.70 32.56 -25.27
C ASN A 157 -14.08 33.11 -23.89
N SER A 158 -14.55 32.25 -22.98
CA SER A 158 -15.00 32.65 -21.63
C SER A 158 -14.13 32.03 -20.56
N GLN A 159 -14.00 32.73 -19.44
CA GLN A 159 -13.41 32.18 -18.22
C GLN A 159 -14.49 31.89 -17.19
N LEU A 160 -14.34 30.78 -16.47
CA LEU A 160 -15.08 30.49 -15.25
C LEU A 160 -14.26 30.99 -14.06
N CYS A 161 -14.72 32.02 -13.36
CA CYS A 161 -14.03 32.54 -12.18
C CYS A 161 -14.82 32.23 -10.91
N ILE A 162 -14.17 31.64 -9.91
CA ILE A 162 -14.70 31.37 -8.57
C ILE A 162 -13.99 32.30 -7.60
N THR A 163 -14.74 33.13 -6.87
CA THR A 163 -14.23 34.00 -5.81
C THR A 163 -14.55 33.39 -4.46
N ALA A 164 -13.53 33.13 -3.64
CA ALA A 164 -13.65 32.48 -2.33
C ALA A 164 -13.12 33.37 -1.19
N LYS A 165 -13.81 33.34 -0.06
CA LYS A 165 -13.44 34.02 1.20
C LYS A 165 -12.50 33.14 2.03
N ALA A 166 -11.76 33.75 2.96
CA ALA A 166 -11.06 33.00 4.00
C ALA A 166 -12.02 32.06 4.78
N PRO A 167 -11.57 30.86 5.22
CA PRO A 167 -10.19 30.34 5.13
C PRO A 167 -9.82 29.78 3.74
N CYS A 168 -10.75 29.75 2.79
CA CYS A 168 -10.55 29.15 1.47
C CYS A 168 -10.17 30.14 0.38
N ASN A 169 -9.52 31.23 0.78
CA ASN A 169 -8.82 32.14 -0.13
C ASN A 169 -7.39 31.65 -0.47
N ASN A 170 -7.08 30.39 -0.14
CA ASN A 170 -5.89 29.69 -0.59
C ASN A 170 -6.33 28.58 -1.58
N PHE A 171 -5.65 28.48 -2.72
CA PHE A 171 -5.99 27.54 -3.79
C PHE A 171 -5.99 26.09 -3.30
N ASP A 172 -4.92 25.69 -2.61
CA ASP A 172 -4.73 24.32 -2.14
C ASP A 172 -5.71 23.92 -1.05
N VAL A 173 -6.06 24.87 -0.18
CA VAL A 173 -7.13 24.69 0.80
C VAL A 173 -8.49 24.57 0.11
N PHE A 174 -8.78 25.39 -0.91
CA PHE A 174 -10.06 25.35 -1.60
C PHE A 174 -10.26 24.04 -2.36
N PHE A 175 -9.27 23.58 -3.14
CA PHE A 175 -9.38 22.40 -4.01
C PHE A 175 -8.87 21.10 -3.38
N GLN A 176 -8.41 21.12 -2.12
CA GLN A 176 -7.79 19.99 -1.42
C GLN A 176 -6.59 19.39 -2.16
N SER A 177 -5.71 20.22 -2.73
CA SER A 177 -4.55 19.75 -3.54
C SER A 177 -3.72 18.68 -2.83
N ALA A 178 -3.57 18.80 -1.50
CA ALA A 178 -2.83 17.85 -0.67
C ALA A 178 -3.34 16.40 -0.78
N LYS A 179 -4.64 16.19 -1.05
CA LYS A 179 -5.20 14.82 -1.24
C LYS A 179 -4.81 14.18 -2.55
N TYR A 180 -4.34 14.96 -3.52
CA TYR A 180 -3.84 14.46 -4.80
C TYR A 180 -2.31 14.36 -4.81
N GLY A 181 -1.65 14.55 -3.67
CA GLY A 181 -0.21 14.33 -3.52
C GLY A 181 0.69 15.50 -3.94
N ALA A 182 0.14 16.61 -4.47
CA ALA A 182 0.95 17.79 -4.80
C ALA A 182 0.13 19.10 -4.74
N PRO A 183 0.76 20.24 -4.35
CA PRO A 183 0.15 21.57 -4.47
C PRO A 183 -0.27 21.90 -5.91
N GLY A 184 -1.33 22.68 -6.06
CA GLY A 184 -1.92 23.10 -7.32
C GLY A 184 -2.87 22.10 -7.96
N LEU A 185 -2.91 20.83 -7.54
CA LEU A 185 -3.80 19.83 -8.13
C LEU A 185 -5.27 20.10 -7.83
N TYR A 186 -6.13 19.96 -8.84
CA TYR A 186 -7.58 20.01 -8.68
C TYR A 186 -8.27 18.97 -9.55
N GLN A 187 -9.40 18.45 -9.05
CA GLN A 187 -10.27 17.52 -9.76
C GLN A 187 -11.55 18.22 -10.19
N TYR A 188 -12.00 17.91 -11.41
CA TYR A 188 -13.20 18.49 -12.00
C TYR A 188 -13.96 17.48 -12.87
N ALA A 189 -15.24 17.76 -13.11
CA ALA A 189 -16.09 17.00 -14.02
C ALA A 189 -16.94 17.93 -14.89
N ILE A 190 -17.11 17.59 -16.15
CA ILE A 190 -17.85 18.40 -17.14
C ILE A 190 -19.06 17.61 -17.64
N PHE A 191 -20.21 18.27 -17.78
CA PHE A 191 -21.47 17.61 -18.08
C PHE A 191 -22.14 18.17 -19.32
N ASN A 192 -22.83 17.29 -20.03
CA ASN A 192 -23.74 17.66 -21.11
C ASN A 192 -25.12 18.08 -20.57
N GLU A 193 -26.00 18.51 -21.48
CA GLU A 193 -27.37 18.93 -21.18
C GLU A 193 -28.20 17.87 -20.43
N LYS A 194 -28.02 16.59 -20.75
CA LYS A 194 -28.74 15.48 -20.10
C LYS A 194 -28.15 15.07 -18.76
N ILE A 195 -26.96 15.55 -18.42
CA ILE A 195 -26.23 15.20 -17.20
C ILE A 195 -25.99 13.68 -17.09
N ASP A 196 -25.93 12.98 -18.23
CA ASP A 196 -25.63 11.55 -18.30
C ASP A 196 -24.15 11.31 -18.63
N CYS A 197 -23.44 12.28 -19.20
CA CYS A 197 -21.99 12.22 -19.43
C CYS A 197 -21.24 13.08 -18.42
N CYS A 198 -20.22 12.53 -17.75
CA CYS A 198 -19.41 13.28 -16.80
C CYS A 198 -17.93 12.87 -16.77
N PRO A 199 -17.19 13.09 -17.88
CA PRO A 199 -15.75 12.93 -17.88
C PRO A 199 -15.12 13.68 -16.71
N THR A 200 -14.28 12.97 -15.97
CA THR A 200 -13.66 13.44 -14.74
C THR A 200 -12.17 13.37 -14.87
N CYS A 201 -11.50 14.45 -14.48
CA CYS A 201 -10.07 14.60 -14.65
C CYS A 201 -9.45 15.23 -13.41
N VAL A 202 -8.18 14.88 -13.15
CA VAL A 202 -7.30 15.60 -12.23
C VAL A 202 -6.25 16.32 -13.08
N THR A 203 -5.98 17.58 -12.79
CA THR A 203 -4.96 18.35 -13.52
C THR A 203 -4.14 19.21 -12.58
N THR A 204 -2.87 19.40 -12.92
CA THR A 204 -2.03 20.45 -12.34
C THR A 204 -2.30 21.77 -13.09
N PRO A 205 -2.03 22.92 -12.46
CA PRO A 205 -1.90 24.17 -13.17
C PRO A 205 -0.65 24.07 -14.06
N PRO A 206 -0.63 24.67 -15.26
CA PRO A 206 0.60 24.82 -15.99
C PRO A 206 1.64 25.51 -15.09
N PRO A 207 2.93 25.13 -15.16
CA PRO A 207 3.96 25.85 -14.43
C PRO A 207 3.85 27.33 -14.81
N SER A 208 3.62 28.18 -13.80
CA SER A 208 3.48 29.62 -14.03
C SER A 208 4.61 30.07 -14.94
N PRO A 209 4.34 30.74 -16.08
CA PRO A 209 5.39 31.16 -16.99
C PRO A 209 6.42 31.90 -16.15
N LYS A 210 7.65 31.35 -16.07
CA LYS A 210 8.75 31.95 -15.32
C LYS A 210 8.75 33.43 -15.69
N GLN A 211 8.35 34.29 -14.76
CA GLN A 211 8.39 35.73 -15.01
C GLN A 211 9.85 36.01 -15.33
N GLU A 212 10.13 36.29 -16.61
CA GLU A 212 11.42 36.84 -17.01
C GLU A 212 11.64 38.06 -16.11
N PRO A 213 12.80 38.17 -15.45
CA PRO A 213 13.07 39.27 -14.54
C PRO A 213 12.84 40.57 -15.30
N VAL A 214 11.84 41.33 -14.88
CA VAL A 214 11.58 42.66 -15.39
C VAL A 214 12.86 43.45 -15.19
N VAL A 215 13.58 43.73 -16.28
CA VAL A 215 14.77 44.57 -16.29
C VAL A 215 14.33 45.96 -15.87
N HIS A 216 14.39 46.23 -14.57
CA HIS A 216 14.24 47.56 -14.03
C HIS A 216 15.39 48.41 -14.58
N ARG A 217 15.05 49.38 -15.43
CA ARG A 217 15.94 50.51 -15.69
C ARG A 217 16.34 51.12 -14.35
N PRO A 218 17.64 51.36 -14.11
CA PRO A 218 18.08 51.94 -12.85
C PRO A 218 17.49 53.36 -12.70
N PRO A 219 16.85 53.67 -11.55
CA PRO A 219 16.47 55.03 -11.23
C PRO A 219 17.73 55.92 -11.05
N PRO A 220 17.61 57.24 -11.29
CA PRO A 220 18.72 58.17 -11.12
C PRO A 220 19.32 58.12 -9.70
N PRO A 221 20.64 58.33 -9.56
CA PRO A 221 21.35 58.16 -8.30
C PRO A 221 20.77 59.06 -7.22
N SER A 222 20.38 58.44 -6.11
CA SER A 222 19.90 59.13 -4.92
C SER A 222 21.06 59.83 -4.20
N PRO A 223 20.81 61.00 -3.56
CA PRO A 223 21.82 61.71 -2.78
C PRO A 223 22.34 60.86 -1.60
N PRO A 224 23.59 61.08 -1.16
CA PRO A 224 24.22 60.28 -0.12
C PRO A 224 23.45 60.35 1.21
N PRO A 225 23.30 59.21 1.91
CA PRO A 225 22.58 59.15 3.16
C PRO A 225 23.32 59.91 4.29
N PRO A 226 22.59 60.55 5.22
CA PRO A 226 23.18 61.15 6.41
C PRO A 226 23.81 60.07 7.30
N PRO A 227 24.84 60.43 8.10
CA PRO A 227 25.55 59.50 8.96
C PRO A 227 24.62 58.84 9.99
N PRO A 228 24.83 57.55 10.29
CA PRO A 228 23.97 56.82 11.20
C PRO A 228 24.05 57.38 12.63
N PRO A 229 22.92 57.45 13.35
CA PRO A 229 22.91 57.81 14.76
C PRO A 229 23.65 56.74 15.61
N PRO A 230 24.23 57.15 16.75
CA PRO A 230 24.94 56.24 17.65
C PRO A 230 24.01 55.12 18.15
N PRO A 231 24.54 53.90 18.34
CA PRO A 231 23.76 52.75 18.77
C PRO A 231 23.14 53.00 20.15
N PRO A 232 21.87 52.61 20.36
CA PRO A 232 21.23 52.71 21.67
C PRO A 232 21.91 51.76 22.67
N PRO A 233 21.93 52.13 23.97
CA PRO A 233 22.50 51.30 25.02
C PRO A 233 21.79 49.94 25.09
N PRO A 234 22.53 48.86 25.45
CA PRO A 234 21.97 47.52 25.53
C PRO A 234 20.82 47.46 26.56
N PRO A 235 19.72 46.75 26.23
CA PRO A 235 18.61 46.58 27.16
C PRO A 235 19.06 45.79 28.40
N PRO A 236 18.52 46.10 29.60
CA PRO A 236 18.82 45.37 30.82
C PRO A 236 18.41 43.89 30.69
N PRO A 237 19.15 42.98 31.33
CA PRO A 237 18.87 41.56 31.27
C PRO A 237 17.46 41.26 31.80
N PRO A 238 16.71 40.35 31.15
CA PRO A 238 15.39 39.96 31.62
C PRO A 238 15.46 39.36 33.04
N PRO A 239 14.47 39.63 33.90
CA PRO A 239 14.41 39.04 35.23
C PRO A 239 14.34 37.51 35.12
N LEU A 240 15.12 36.84 35.98
CA LEU A 240 15.11 35.38 36.09
C LEU A 240 13.69 34.87 36.35
N PRO A 241 13.26 33.80 35.65
CA PRO A 241 11.97 33.19 35.93
C PRO A 241 11.92 32.69 37.38
N PRO A 242 10.76 32.82 38.06
CA PRO A 242 10.60 32.31 39.41
C PRO A 242 10.82 30.78 39.45
N PRO A 243 11.38 30.25 40.55
CA PRO A 243 11.60 28.82 40.69
C PRO A 243 10.25 28.07 40.55
N PRO A 244 10.26 26.90 39.90
CA PRO A 244 9.05 26.09 39.76
C PRO A 244 8.50 25.73 41.16
N PRO A 245 7.17 25.75 41.34
CA PRO A 245 6.55 25.32 42.59
C PRO A 245 6.91 23.85 42.87
N PRO A 246 7.09 23.48 44.16
CA PRO A 246 7.37 22.10 44.52
C PRO A 246 6.25 21.18 44.02
N PRO A 247 6.59 19.95 43.58
CA PRO A 247 5.60 19.00 43.11
C PRO A 247 4.56 18.73 44.21
N PRO A 248 3.26 18.65 43.86
CA PRO A 248 2.23 18.29 44.82
C PRO A 248 2.53 16.90 45.41
N PRO A 249 2.24 16.69 46.71
CA PRO A 249 2.43 15.39 47.35
C PRO A 249 1.63 14.32 46.59
N PRO A 250 2.17 13.09 46.47
CA PRO A 250 1.48 12.00 45.81
C PRO A 250 0.11 11.76 46.46
N PRO A 251 -0.94 11.49 45.66
CA PRO A 251 -2.25 11.17 46.19
C PRO A 251 -2.16 9.93 47.11
N PRO A 252 -2.92 9.89 48.21
CA PRO A 252 -2.95 8.73 49.07
C PRO A 252 -3.39 7.49 48.27
N PRO A 253 -2.82 6.31 48.57
CA PRO A 253 -3.18 5.07 47.88
C PRO A 253 -4.70 4.84 47.98
N PRO A 254 -5.34 4.37 46.89
CA PRO A 254 -6.76 4.05 46.93
C PRO A 254 -7.03 2.99 48.01
N PRO A 255 -8.15 3.10 48.75
CA PRO A 255 -8.54 2.11 49.73
C PRO A 255 -8.68 0.73 49.07
N PRO A 256 -8.30 -0.36 49.76
CA PRO A 256 -8.40 -1.71 49.22
C PRO A 256 -9.86 -2.00 48.81
N PRO A 257 -10.08 -2.69 47.68
CA PRO A 257 -11.42 -3.07 47.25
C PRO A 257 -12.10 -3.89 48.35
N PRO A 258 -13.41 -3.69 48.59
CA PRO A 258 -14.15 -4.50 49.54
C PRO A 258 -14.09 -5.98 49.15
N PRO A 259 -14.01 -6.91 50.12
CA PRO A 259 -13.91 -8.33 49.86
C PRO A 259 -15.09 -8.79 49.00
N SER A 260 -14.79 -9.53 47.94
CA SER A 260 -15.78 -10.14 47.06
C SER A 260 -16.77 -10.98 47.88
N PRO A 261 -18.09 -10.86 47.63
CA PRO A 261 -19.07 -11.70 48.30
C PRO A 261 -18.80 -13.18 48.00
N PRO A 262 -18.98 -14.08 48.99
CA PRO A 262 -18.70 -15.50 48.81
C PRO A 262 -19.59 -16.11 47.73
N PRO A 263 -19.07 -17.05 46.92
CA PRO A 263 -19.82 -17.72 45.87
C PRO A 263 -21.07 -18.44 46.42
N PRO A 264 -22.17 -18.51 45.66
CA PRO A 264 -23.36 -19.24 46.08
C PRO A 264 -23.05 -20.71 46.30
N LEU A 265 -23.43 -21.23 47.47
CA LEU A 265 -23.30 -22.65 47.80
C LEU A 265 -24.10 -23.53 46.82
N PRO A 266 -23.55 -24.67 46.38
CA PRO A 266 -24.28 -25.61 45.55
C PRO A 266 -25.45 -26.26 46.32
N PRO A 267 -26.59 -26.56 45.67
CA PRO A 267 -27.72 -27.18 46.32
C PRO A 267 -27.36 -28.60 46.78
N SER A 268 -27.43 -28.82 48.10
CA SER A 268 -27.22 -30.13 48.71
C SER A 268 -28.47 -31.02 48.60
N PRO A 269 -28.28 -32.36 48.53
CA PRO A 269 -29.32 -33.33 48.17
C PRO A 269 -30.29 -33.60 49.33
N ARG A 270 -31.55 -33.88 49.02
CA ARG A 270 -32.55 -34.37 49.99
C ARG A 270 -32.40 -35.88 50.23
N PRO A 271 -32.40 -36.31 51.49
CA PRO A 271 -32.92 -37.61 51.90
C PRO A 271 -34.01 -37.49 53.01
N PRO A 272 -34.71 -38.60 53.33
CA PRO A 272 -36.16 -38.60 53.62
C PRO A 272 -36.54 -38.85 55.09
N THR A 273 -37.87 -38.88 55.35
CA THR A 273 -38.65 -39.70 56.32
C THR A 273 -39.56 -38.94 57.31
N HIS A 274 -40.88 -39.21 57.18
CA HIS A 274 -41.89 -39.70 58.17
C HIS A 274 -41.86 -39.30 59.67
N PRO A 275 -42.90 -39.57 60.50
CA PRO A 275 -44.38 -39.55 60.38
C PRO A 275 -45.05 -38.82 61.60
N PRO A 276 -46.40 -38.83 61.80
CA PRO A 276 -47.15 -37.82 62.58
C PRO A 276 -47.61 -38.25 63.99
N ALA A 277 -47.99 -37.27 64.85
CA ALA A 277 -48.79 -37.52 66.06
C ALA A 277 -49.68 -36.32 66.47
N ARG A 278 -50.75 -36.66 67.18
CA ARG A 278 -52.08 -36.02 67.35
C ARG A 278 -52.21 -34.89 68.40
N PRO A 279 -53.39 -34.21 68.43
CA PRO A 279 -53.79 -33.09 69.31
C PRO A 279 -54.73 -33.50 70.47
N PRO A 280 -55.08 -32.56 71.36
CA PRO A 280 -56.48 -32.41 71.82
C PRO A 280 -56.84 -30.92 72.06
N THR A 281 -58.07 -30.40 72.19
CA THR A 281 -59.50 -30.77 72.00
C THR A 281 -60.27 -29.57 72.60
N TYR A 282 -61.34 -29.06 71.99
CA TYR A 282 -62.45 -28.37 72.69
C TYR A 282 -63.73 -28.41 71.82
N PRO A 283 -64.93 -28.28 72.42
CA PRO A 283 -66.09 -29.16 72.19
C PRO A 283 -67.19 -28.47 71.34
N PRO A 284 -68.36 -29.13 71.14
CA PRO A 284 -69.14 -29.03 69.92
C PRO A 284 -70.34 -28.08 70.00
N THR A 285 -70.74 -27.53 68.85
CA THR A 285 -72.11 -27.06 68.63
C THR A 285 -72.60 -27.40 67.22
N ARG A 286 -73.81 -27.96 67.21
CA ARG A 286 -74.74 -28.37 66.14
C ARG A 286 -74.54 -27.90 64.69
N PRO A 287 -74.99 -28.70 63.71
CA PRO A 287 -74.83 -28.45 62.28
C PRO A 287 -75.94 -27.56 61.70
N PRO A 288 -75.59 -26.57 60.86
CA PRO A 288 -76.50 -25.96 59.89
C PRO A 288 -76.34 -26.57 58.48
N PRO A 289 -77.35 -26.39 57.61
CA PRO A 289 -77.57 -27.12 56.35
C PRO A 289 -76.53 -26.81 55.26
N PRO A 290 -76.44 -27.64 54.21
CA PRO A 290 -75.48 -27.46 53.12
C PRO A 290 -75.68 -26.08 52.46
N PRO A 291 -74.62 -25.27 52.34
CA PRO A 291 -74.69 -24.04 51.59
C PRO A 291 -74.90 -24.35 50.09
N PRO A 292 -75.65 -23.49 49.38
CA PRO A 292 -75.91 -23.64 47.95
C PRO A 292 -74.59 -23.67 47.14
N PRO A 293 -74.58 -24.33 45.97
CA PRO A 293 -73.41 -24.42 45.14
C PRO A 293 -72.85 -23.02 44.83
N PRO A 294 -71.53 -22.85 44.85
CA PRO A 294 -70.90 -21.57 44.56
C PRO A 294 -71.36 -21.07 43.19
N PRO A 295 -71.60 -19.75 43.03
CA PRO A 295 -71.88 -19.18 41.73
C PRO A 295 -70.76 -19.58 40.75
N PRO A 296 -71.08 -19.82 39.48
CA PRO A 296 -70.09 -20.18 38.48
C PRO A 296 -68.95 -19.15 38.53
N PRO A 297 -67.69 -19.60 38.45
CA PRO A 297 -66.57 -18.69 38.42
C PRO A 297 -66.83 -17.64 37.32
N PRO A 298 -66.50 -16.36 37.57
CA PRO A 298 -66.58 -15.35 36.53
C PRO A 298 -65.87 -15.90 35.29
N PRO A 299 -66.43 -15.68 34.08
CA PRO A 299 -65.80 -16.15 32.86
C PRO A 299 -64.33 -15.77 32.91
N PRO A 300 -63.40 -16.70 32.60
CA PRO A 300 -61.99 -16.41 32.61
C PRO A 300 -61.80 -15.09 31.87
N PRO A 301 -61.00 -14.14 32.41
CA PRO A 301 -60.75 -12.89 31.72
C PRO A 301 -60.43 -13.24 30.28
N THR A 302 -61.21 -12.67 29.36
CA THR A 302 -61.01 -12.90 27.92
C THR A 302 -59.51 -12.84 27.70
N PRO A 303 -58.90 -13.91 27.14
CA PRO A 303 -57.46 -13.95 26.95
C PRO A 303 -57.08 -12.59 26.36
N PRO A 304 -56.06 -11.91 26.93
CA PRO A 304 -55.65 -10.61 26.43
C PRO A 304 -55.57 -10.74 24.92
N PRO A 305 -56.18 -9.80 24.16
CA PRO A 305 -56.14 -9.87 22.71
C PRO A 305 -54.73 -10.24 22.32
N PRO A 306 -54.54 -11.27 21.48
CA PRO A 306 -53.21 -11.78 21.14
C PRO A 306 -52.33 -10.55 20.91
N PRO A 307 -51.15 -10.47 21.56
CA PRO A 307 -50.31 -9.29 21.49
C PRO A 307 -50.34 -8.82 20.06
N ALA A 308 -50.79 -7.57 19.84
CA ALA A 308 -50.87 -7.01 18.50
C ALA A 308 -49.59 -7.45 17.79
N PRO A 309 -49.69 -8.17 16.65
CA PRO A 309 -48.53 -8.80 16.05
C PRO A 309 -47.42 -7.77 16.08
N ILE A 310 -46.32 -8.10 16.77
CA ILE A 310 -45.15 -7.22 16.87
C ILE A 310 -44.99 -6.69 15.45
N PRO A 311 -45.14 -5.37 15.21
CA PRO A 311 -45.19 -4.85 13.86
C PRO A 311 -43.98 -5.42 13.16
N THR A 312 -44.23 -6.31 12.18
CA THR A 312 -43.17 -6.99 11.45
C THR A 312 -42.27 -5.88 10.98
N LYS A 313 -41.01 -5.88 11.47
CA LYS A 313 -39.95 -4.96 11.03
C LYS A 313 -40.14 -4.86 9.52
N PRO A 314 -40.53 -3.68 8.98
CA PRO A 314 -40.80 -3.55 7.55
C PRO A 314 -39.63 -4.18 6.80
N GLU A 315 -39.88 -5.03 5.80
CA GLU A 315 -38.81 -5.48 4.91
C GLU A 315 -38.20 -4.20 4.32
N LEU A 316 -37.04 -3.85 4.87
CA LEU A 316 -36.48 -2.53 4.76
C LEU A 316 -35.80 -2.41 3.41
N PRO A 317 -35.87 -1.24 2.76
CA PRO A 317 -35.04 -0.95 1.61
C PRO A 317 -33.57 -1.06 2.04
N CYS A 318 -32.94 -2.15 1.60
CA CYS A 318 -31.50 -2.25 1.52
C CYS A 318 -30.99 -1.09 0.67
N ASP A 319 -30.12 -0.25 1.24
CA ASP A 319 -29.44 0.76 0.45
C ASP A 319 -28.18 0.09 -0.10
N CYS A 320 -28.29 -0.46 -1.32
CA CYS A 320 -27.23 -1.18 -2.04
C CYS A 320 -25.99 -0.29 -2.15
N ILE A 321 -25.13 -0.36 -1.13
CA ILE A 321 -23.77 0.15 -1.22
C ILE A 321 -23.10 -0.69 -2.30
N SER A 322 -22.43 0.00 -3.24
CA SER A 322 -21.84 -0.49 -4.47
C SER A 322 -21.57 -2.00 -4.55
N VAL A 323 -21.85 -2.53 -5.74
CA VAL A 323 -21.60 -3.87 -6.33
C VAL A 323 -20.24 -4.55 -6.02
N PHE A 324 -19.32 -3.92 -5.29
CA PHE A 324 -18.04 -4.50 -4.94
C PHE A 324 -17.70 -4.38 -3.45
N GLU A 325 -16.87 -5.32 -3.01
CA GLU A 325 -16.68 -5.78 -1.64
C GLU A 325 -15.90 -4.89 -0.65
N PRO A 326 -15.32 -3.70 -0.95
CA PRO A 326 -14.56 -3.04 0.09
C PRO A 326 -15.44 -2.41 1.18
N ASN A 327 -16.76 -2.26 1.01
CA ASN A 327 -17.58 -1.51 2.01
C ASN A 327 -18.13 -2.34 3.18
N THR A 328 -17.77 -3.62 3.25
CA THR A 328 -18.03 -4.49 4.39
C THR A 328 -16.81 -5.35 4.67
N ARG A 329 -16.70 -5.88 5.89
CA ARG A 329 -15.71 -6.92 6.21
C ARG A 329 -16.17 -8.32 5.84
N TRP A 330 -17.46 -8.55 5.59
CA TRP A 330 -17.95 -9.89 5.24
C TRP A 330 -17.53 -10.29 3.82
N ARG A 331 -17.19 -11.56 3.64
CA ARG A 331 -16.85 -12.19 2.36
C ARG A 331 -17.59 -13.51 2.23
N PHE A 332 -17.90 -13.86 0.99
CA PHE A 332 -18.59 -15.10 0.64
C PHE A 332 -17.79 -15.82 -0.44
N ARG A 333 -17.44 -17.09 -0.21
CA ARG A 333 -16.56 -17.85 -1.10
C ARG A 333 -17.04 -19.29 -1.24
N TYR A 334 -17.01 -19.83 -2.44
CA TYR A 334 -17.20 -21.26 -2.67
C TYR A 334 -16.07 -22.08 -2.01
N ARG A 335 -16.43 -23.15 -1.30
CA ARG A 335 -15.49 -23.99 -0.57
C ARG A 335 -15.19 -25.28 -1.33
N ALA A 336 -16.23 -26.04 -1.63
CA ALA A 336 -16.15 -27.36 -2.23
C ALA A 336 -17.53 -27.83 -2.65
N SER A 337 -17.55 -28.82 -3.53
CA SER A 337 -18.73 -29.59 -3.84
C SER A 337 -18.40 -31.08 -3.89
N GLU A 338 -19.36 -31.91 -3.52
CA GLU A 338 -19.22 -33.36 -3.58
C GLU A 338 -20.55 -34.03 -3.93
N VAL A 339 -20.51 -35.09 -4.74
CA VAL A 339 -21.68 -35.94 -4.97
C VAL A 339 -21.70 -37.03 -3.90
N LYS A 340 -22.79 -37.11 -3.13
CA LYS A 340 -22.97 -38.12 -2.08
C LYS A 340 -24.40 -38.63 -2.08
N GLY A 341 -24.57 -39.84 -2.61
CA GLY A 341 -25.89 -40.46 -2.77
C GLY A 341 -26.74 -39.70 -3.79
N ASP A 342 -27.98 -39.38 -3.42
CA ASP A 342 -28.94 -38.69 -4.29
C ASP A 342 -28.74 -37.16 -4.34
N TYR A 343 -27.68 -36.64 -3.72
CA TYR A 343 -27.42 -35.22 -3.60
C TYR A 343 -26.02 -34.81 -4.05
N THR A 344 -25.94 -33.64 -4.67
CA THR A 344 -24.71 -32.87 -4.88
C THR A 344 -24.66 -31.79 -3.82
N TYR A 345 -23.69 -31.88 -2.91
CA TYR A 345 -23.50 -30.90 -1.84
C TYR A 345 -22.62 -29.77 -2.36
N PHE A 346 -23.00 -28.53 -2.06
CA PHE A 346 -22.20 -27.33 -2.28
C PHE A 346 -21.99 -26.62 -0.96
N SER A 347 -20.74 -26.36 -0.60
CA SER A 347 -20.39 -25.63 0.62
C SER A 347 -19.76 -24.29 0.27
N PHE A 348 -20.08 -23.28 1.08
CA PHE A 348 -19.61 -21.90 0.96
C PHE A 348 -19.09 -21.43 2.31
N ASN A 349 -17.95 -20.75 2.31
CA ASN A 349 -17.40 -20.08 3.48
C ASN A 349 -17.92 -18.65 3.54
N VAL A 350 -18.35 -18.23 4.73
CA VAL A 350 -18.69 -16.84 5.04
C VAL A 350 -17.76 -16.38 6.15
N PHE A 351 -16.96 -15.37 5.89
CA PHE A 351 -15.87 -14.98 6.79
C PHE A 351 -15.71 -13.46 6.83
N THR A 352 -14.90 -12.98 7.77
CA THR A 352 -14.56 -11.55 7.82
C THR A 352 -13.10 -11.31 7.45
N VAL A 353 -12.84 -10.18 6.80
CA VAL A 353 -11.49 -9.64 6.63
C VAL A 353 -11.14 -8.67 7.76
N PRO A 354 -9.85 -8.38 7.99
CA PRO A 354 -9.43 -7.33 8.91
C PRO A 354 -10.08 -5.97 8.56
N SER A 355 -10.26 -5.10 9.57
CA SER A 355 -11.05 -3.86 9.41
C SER A 355 -10.44 -2.85 8.43
N ASP A 356 -9.13 -2.87 8.28
CA ASP A 356 -8.32 -2.13 7.30
C ASP A 356 -8.65 -2.49 5.84
N TYR A 357 -9.16 -3.70 5.59
CA TYR A 357 -9.62 -4.13 4.26
C TYR A 357 -11.02 -3.64 3.93
N CYS A 358 -11.64 -2.89 4.86
CA CYS A 358 -12.93 -2.28 4.64
C CYS A 358 -12.81 -0.76 4.46
N LEU A 359 -13.21 -0.28 3.29
CA LEU A 359 -13.37 1.13 3.00
C LEU A 359 -14.76 1.56 3.48
N GLU A 360 -14.83 2.37 4.53
CA GLU A 360 -16.12 2.97 4.90
C GLU A 360 -16.66 3.82 3.76
N ALA A 361 -17.93 3.60 3.39
CA ALA A 361 -18.61 4.35 2.35
C ALA A 361 -18.75 5.83 2.75
N ASN A 362 -17.78 6.63 2.31
CA ASN A 362 -17.57 8.01 2.71
C ASN A 362 -18.68 8.99 2.27
N TYR A 363 -19.58 8.59 1.36
CA TYR A 363 -20.65 9.45 0.86
C TYR A 363 -21.92 9.45 1.73
N ARG A 364 -21.97 8.64 2.81
CA ARG A 364 -23.09 8.66 3.78
C ARG A 364 -22.61 8.42 5.21
N PRO A 365 -23.31 8.94 6.24
CA PRO A 365 -23.06 8.52 7.61
C PRO A 365 -23.47 7.05 7.75
N GLY A 366 -22.49 6.16 7.81
CA GLY A 366 -22.74 4.75 8.04
C GLY A 366 -21.50 3.95 8.39
N LYS A 367 -21.70 2.84 9.09
CA LYS A 367 -20.64 1.96 9.64
C LYS A 367 -20.85 0.53 9.16
N CYS A 368 -20.61 0.33 7.86
CA CYS A 368 -20.82 -0.95 7.19
C CYS A 368 -19.65 -1.92 7.30
N CYS A 369 -18.48 -1.43 7.72
CA CYS A 369 -17.35 -2.29 8.00
C CYS A 369 -17.65 -3.30 9.10
N ASP A 370 -18.26 -2.86 10.19
CA ASP A 370 -18.64 -3.73 11.29
C ASP A 370 -20.12 -4.11 11.26
N GLN A 371 -20.74 -4.15 10.08
CA GLN A 371 -22.12 -4.61 9.99
C GLN A 371 -22.30 -6.03 10.55
N THR A 372 -23.49 -6.29 11.09
CA THR A 372 -23.94 -7.66 11.36
C THR A 372 -24.12 -8.44 10.05
N LEU A 373 -24.17 -9.76 10.12
CA LEU A 373 -24.63 -10.64 9.07
C LEU A 373 -26.00 -11.19 9.48
N ASP A 374 -27.04 -10.69 8.83
CA ASP A 374 -28.45 -10.95 9.13
C ASP A 374 -29.09 -11.91 8.10
N SER A 375 -28.61 -11.85 6.85
CA SER A 375 -28.99 -12.83 5.82
C SER A 375 -27.93 -13.02 4.73
N ILE A 376 -28.02 -14.15 4.05
CA ILE A 376 -27.22 -14.53 2.89
C ILE A 376 -28.18 -14.89 1.75
N GLU A 377 -27.99 -14.29 0.59
CA GLU A 377 -28.67 -14.66 -0.64
C GLU A 377 -27.67 -15.21 -1.67
N VAL A 378 -28.08 -16.27 -2.37
CA VAL A 378 -27.28 -16.94 -3.39
C VAL A 378 -28.11 -17.02 -4.67
N ALA A 379 -27.56 -16.58 -5.80
CA ALA A 379 -28.27 -16.56 -7.06
C ALA A 379 -28.63 -17.95 -7.58
N LEU A 380 -29.80 -18.05 -8.22
CA LEU A 380 -30.26 -19.23 -8.96
C LEU A 380 -30.61 -18.83 -10.40
N ALA A 381 -30.32 -19.72 -11.34
CA ALA A 381 -30.65 -19.50 -12.74
C ALA A 381 -32.17 -19.38 -12.91
N PRO A 382 -32.67 -18.50 -13.81
CA PRO A 382 -34.11 -18.28 -14.00
C PRO A 382 -34.92 -19.56 -14.21
N GLU A 383 -34.37 -20.57 -14.89
CA GLU A 383 -35.01 -21.86 -15.14
C GLU A 383 -35.27 -22.68 -13.86
N PHE A 384 -34.52 -22.42 -12.78
CA PHE A 384 -34.67 -23.07 -11.49
C PHE A 384 -35.49 -22.25 -10.49
N MET A 385 -35.79 -20.98 -10.79
CA MET A 385 -36.50 -20.06 -9.88
C MET A 385 -37.93 -20.45 -9.54
N ASP A 386 -38.57 -21.32 -10.32
CA ASP A 386 -39.91 -21.85 -10.03
C ASP A 386 -39.88 -23.27 -9.42
N LYS A 387 -38.70 -23.88 -9.36
CA LYS A 387 -38.47 -25.24 -8.85
C LYS A 387 -37.34 -25.30 -7.82
N TRP A 388 -36.99 -24.18 -7.20
CA TRP A 388 -35.85 -24.04 -6.29
C TRP A 388 -35.88 -25.07 -5.15
N TRP A 389 -37.05 -25.37 -4.59
CA TRP A 389 -37.22 -26.34 -3.51
C TRP A 389 -37.05 -27.80 -3.95
N HIS A 390 -37.26 -28.09 -5.24
CA HIS A 390 -36.95 -29.40 -5.81
C HIS A 390 -35.45 -29.53 -6.11
N LEU A 391 -34.84 -28.44 -6.57
CA LEU A 391 -33.40 -28.37 -6.84
C LEU A 391 -32.60 -28.46 -5.55
N VAL A 392 -32.88 -27.59 -4.56
CA VAL A 392 -32.20 -27.54 -3.27
C VAL A 392 -33.18 -27.93 -2.17
N PRO A 393 -33.36 -29.22 -1.85
CA PRO A 393 -34.32 -29.62 -0.83
C PRO A 393 -33.90 -29.33 0.61
N ARG A 394 -32.59 -29.17 0.90
CA ARG A 394 -32.07 -29.01 2.26
C ARG A 394 -30.84 -28.12 2.33
N PHE A 395 -30.62 -27.52 3.50
CA PHE A 395 -29.42 -26.75 3.81
C PHE A 395 -28.98 -26.92 5.27
N TRP A 396 -27.72 -26.55 5.54
CA TRP A 396 -27.13 -26.43 6.86
C TRP A 396 -26.24 -25.20 6.91
N PHE A 397 -26.29 -24.44 7.99
CA PHE A 397 -25.41 -23.31 8.24
C PHE A 397 -24.68 -23.53 9.56
N TYR A 398 -23.36 -23.61 9.49
CA TYR A 398 -22.48 -23.94 10.62
C TYR A 398 -21.74 -22.70 11.10
N ASP A 399 -21.53 -22.63 12.42
CA ASP A 399 -20.72 -21.61 13.08
C ASP A 399 -19.23 -21.96 13.02
N THR A 400 -18.39 -21.03 13.48
CA THR A 400 -16.92 -21.11 13.50
C THR A 400 -16.36 -22.25 14.36
N ASP A 401 -17.17 -22.82 15.26
CA ASP A 401 -16.84 -23.99 16.08
C ASP A 401 -17.43 -25.31 15.51
N GLY A 402 -18.09 -25.24 14.35
CA GLY A 402 -18.76 -26.37 13.70
C GLY A 402 -20.16 -26.68 14.24
N SER A 403 -20.66 -25.92 15.23
CA SER A 403 -22.05 -26.04 15.68
C SER A 403 -23.03 -25.57 14.60
N ILE A 404 -24.26 -26.08 14.61
CA ILE A 404 -25.28 -25.70 13.63
C ILE A 404 -25.96 -24.41 14.09
N ILE A 405 -25.85 -23.35 13.29
CA ILE A 405 -26.60 -22.09 13.44
C ILE A 405 -28.06 -22.31 13.01
N ASP A 406 -28.24 -22.90 11.82
CA ASP A 406 -29.54 -23.20 11.24
C ASP A 406 -29.44 -24.40 10.30
N SER A 407 -30.52 -25.15 10.13
CA SER A 407 -30.62 -26.21 9.13
C SER A 407 -32.07 -26.59 8.91
N GLY A 408 -32.41 -27.03 7.70
CA GLY A 408 -33.78 -27.40 7.43
C GLY A 408 -34.08 -27.80 6.00
N LYS A 409 -35.37 -27.99 5.75
CA LYS A 409 -35.90 -28.12 4.39
C LYS A 409 -36.11 -26.73 3.80
N ILE A 410 -35.71 -26.55 2.56
CA ILE A 410 -36.02 -25.33 1.81
C ILE A 410 -37.54 -25.25 1.62
N SER A 411 -38.06 -24.04 1.78
CA SER A 411 -39.48 -23.72 1.73
C SER A 411 -39.69 -22.40 0.98
N THR A 412 -40.94 -21.92 0.93
CA THR A 412 -41.25 -20.61 0.34
C THR A 412 -40.58 -19.44 1.06
N GLN A 413 -40.18 -19.61 2.32
CA GLN A 413 -39.48 -18.57 3.09
C GLN A 413 -38.04 -18.32 2.62
N HIS A 414 -37.50 -19.24 1.81
CA HIS A 414 -36.14 -19.20 1.30
C HIS A 414 -36.06 -18.74 -0.16
N ARG A 415 -37.13 -18.14 -0.70
CA ARG A 415 -37.14 -17.57 -2.04
C ARG A 415 -36.83 -16.08 -1.97
N SER A 416 -35.92 -15.60 -2.82
CA SER A 416 -35.73 -14.18 -3.11
C SER A 416 -35.80 -13.90 -4.62
N ASP A 417 -35.65 -12.64 -5.02
CA ASP A 417 -35.54 -12.27 -6.44
C ASP A 417 -34.17 -12.62 -7.04
N LEU A 418 -33.16 -12.85 -6.19
CA LEU A 418 -31.84 -13.32 -6.60
C LEU A 418 -31.81 -14.84 -6.73
N GLY A 419 -32.42 -15.56 -5.78
CA GLY A 419 -32.46 -17.01 -5.77
C GLY A 419 -32.91 -17.57 -4.43
N LEU A 420 -31.94 -18.04 -3.64
CA LEU A 420 -32.17 -18.56 -2.29
C LEU A 420 -31.77 -17.54 -1.25
N ILE A 421 -32.60 -17.34 -0.22
CA ILE A 421 -32.30 -16.50 0.94
C ILE A 421 -32.28 -17.32 2.24
N PHE A 422 -31.25 -17.10 3.05
CA PHE A 422 -31.06 -17.68 4.37
C PHE A 422 -31.02 -16.54 5.40
N LYS A 423 -31.98 -16.52 6.32
CA LYS A 423 -32.16 -15.44 7.32
C LYS A 423 -32.56 -16.02 8.67
N GLY A 424 -32.59 -15.17 9.70
CA GLY A 424 -32.99 -15.56 11.06
C GLY A 424 -31.81 -15.84 12.00
N PHE A 425 -30.59 -15.52 11.55
CA PHE A 425 -29.40 -15.47 12.37
C PHE A 425 -28.85 -14.03 12.39
N VAL A 426 -28.00 -13.74 13.38
CA VAL A 426 -27.26 -12.48 13.48
C VAL A 426 -25.85 -12.84 13.92
N ARG A 427 -24.85 -12.44 13.15
CA ARG A 427 -23.43 -12.57 13.53
C ARG A 427 -22.73 -11.24 13.41
N ASN A 428 -21.94 -10.87 14.41
CA ASN A 428 -21.15 -9.65 14.40
C ASN A 428 -19.74 -9.94 13.87
N THR A 429 -19.08 -8.96 13.23
CA THR A 429 -17.67 -9.08 12.79
C THR A 429 -16.71 -9.32 13.95
N THR A 430 -17.11 -8.96 15.17
CA THR A 430 -16.38 -9.28 16.41
C THR A 430 -16.56 -10.71 16.91
N GLN A 431 -17.64 -11.40 16.48
CA GLN A 431 -17.88 -12.81 16.80
C GLN A 431 -17.20 -13.75 15.79
N VAL A 432 -17.10 -13.32 14.53
CA VAL A 432 -16.40 -14.04 13.47
C VAL A 432 -15.13 -13.27 13.14
N LEU A 433 -14.08 -13.50 13.93
CA LEU A 433 -12.79 -12.83 13.75
C LEU A 433 -12.11 -13.26 12.44
N PRO A 434 -11.23 -12.43 11.83
CA PRO A 434 -10.46 -12.81 10.65
C PRO A 434 -9.73 -14.15 10.85
N GLY A 435 -9.80 -15.02 9.85
CA GLY A 435 -9.30 -16.39 9.91
C GLY A 435 -10.27 -17.42 10.52
N ARG A 436 -11.46 -17.00 10.94
CA ARG A 436 -12.59 -17.89 11.26
C ARG A 436 -13.64 -17.83 10.17
N GLU A 437 -14.32 -18.96 9.95
CA GLU A 437 -15.27 -19.10 8.85
C GLU A 437 -16.56 -19.76 9.33
N LEU A 438 -17.71 -19.19 8.94
CA LEU A 438 -19.00 -19.85 8.94
C LEU A 438 -19.13 -20.68 7.67
N VAL A 439 -19.97 -21.71 7.67
CA VAL A 439 -20.12 -22.60 6.50
C VAL A 439 -21.57 -22.80 6.14
N LEU A 440 -22.00 -22.31 4.98
CA LEU A 440 -23.30 -22.61 4.39
C LEU A 440 -23.18 -23.80 3.45
N THR A 441 -23.97 -24.85 3.67
CA THR A 441 -23.99 -26.06 2.83
C THR A 441 -25.38 -26.31 2.28
N LEU A 442 -25.47 -26.44 0.95
CA LEU A 442 -26.69 -26.69 0.20
C LEU A 442 -26.65 -28.11 -0.36
N ALA A 443 -27.71 -28.89 -0.16
CA ALA A 443 -27.86 -30.19 -0.82
C ALA A 443 -28.75 -30.02 -2.05
N LEU A 444 -28.16 -30.18 -3.24
CA LEU A 444 -28.86 -30.17 -4.52
C LEU A 444 -29.26 -31.59 -4.91
N ASN A 445 -30.44 -31.78 -5.48
CA ASN A 445 -30.87 -33.06 -6.00
C ASN A 445 -30.01 -33.47 -7.21
N ALA A 446 -29.21 -34.53 -7.07
CA ALA A 446 -28.25 -34.96 -8.09
C ALA A 446 -28.94 -35.39 -9.41
N THR A 447 -30.21 -35.78 -9.38
CA THR A 447 -30.98 -36.08 -10.60
C THR A 447 -31.35 -34.85 -11.42
N ILE A 448 -31.35 -33.66 -10.79
CA ILE A 448 -31.61 -32.37 -11.44
C ILE A 448 -30.28 -31.69 -11.77
N TRP A 449 -29.31 -31.73 -10.85
CA TRP A 449 -28.00 -31.11 -11.01
C TRP A 449 -26.88 -31.96 -10.38
N ASN A 450 -26.10 -32.62 -11.23
CA ASN A 450 -24.97 -33.47 -10.84
C ASN A 450 -23.59 -32.86 -11.14
N ASN A 451 -23.54 -31.66 -11.71
CA ASN A 451 -22.27 -31.02 -12.03
C ASN A 451 -21.66 -30.42 -10.75
N THR A 452 -20.51 -30.93 -10.31
CA THR A 452 -19.74 -30.40 -9.17
C THR A 452 -18.88 -29.19 -9.53
N GLU A 453 -18.60 -28.99 -10.82
CA GLU A 453 -17.73 -27.92 -11.32
C GLU A 453 -18.49 -26.61 -11.56
N SER A 454 -19.82 -26.61 -11.43
CA SER A 454 -20.63 -25.40 -11.55
C SER A 454 -21.86 -25.44 -10.66
N PHE A 455 -22.26 -24.29 -10.14
CA PHE A 455 -23.50 -24.11 -9.39
C PHE A 455 -24.58 -23.53 -10.32
N PRO A 456 -25.85 -23.92 -10.17
CA PRO A 456 -26.94 -23.52 -11.06
C PRO A 456 -27.45 -22.08 -10.80
N CYS A 457 -26.57 -21.07 -10.85
CA CYS A 457 -26.90 -19.65 -10.57
C CYS A 457 -27.30 -18.81 -11.80
N GLY A 458 -27.03 -19.29 -13.02
CA GLY A 458 -27.23 -18.52 -14.24
C GLY A 458 -26.05 -17.58 -14.54
N GLN A 459 -26.23 -16.66 -15.49
CA GLN A 459 -25.24 -15.62 -15.79
C GLN A 459 -25.26 -14.55 -14.69
N SER A 460 -24.10 -14.22 -14.12
CA SER A 460 -23.96 -13.11 -13.18
C SER A 460 -24.49 -11.80 -13.80
N ARG A 461 -25.21 -11.01 -12.99
CA ARG A 461 -25.68 -9.66 -13.35
C ARG A 461 -24.56 -8.63 -13.26
N LEU A 462 -23.48 -8.97 -12.55
CA LEU A 462 -22.37 -8.09 -12.22
C LEU A 462 -21.17 -8.32 -13.15
N VAL A 463 -20.97 -9.55 -13.62
CA VAL A 463 -19.86 -9.95 -14.48
C VAL A 463 -20.36 -10.76 -15.68
N ASP A 464 -19.93 -10.39 -16.89
CA ASP A 464 -20.28 -11.07 -18.15
C ASP A 464 -19.33 -12.23 -18.46
N GLU A 465 -19.10 -13.11 -17.47
CA GLU A 465 -18.28 -14.31 -17.59
C GLU A 465 -19.04 -15.54 -17.10
N LYS A 466 -18.77 -16.71 -17.71
CA LYS A 466 -19.44 -17.97 -17.36
C LYS A 466 -18.86 -18.54 -16.07
N GLY A 467 -19.68 -19.25 -15.29
CA GLY A 467 -19.25 -19.92 -14.06
C GLY A 467 -19.15 -19.00 -12.83
N ILE A 468 -19.53 -17.73 -13.00
CA ILE A 468 -19.58 -16.72 -11.94
C ILE A 468 -21.01 -16.58 -11.44
N CYS A 469 -21.19 -16.60 -10.12
CA CYS A 469 -22.49 -16.51 -9.48
C CYS A 469 -22.59 -15.30 -8.55
N ASP A 470 -23.73 -14.63 -8.58
CA ASP A 470 -23.98 -13.51 -7.67
C ASP A 470 -24.37 -13.99 -6.27
N TYR A 471 -23.98 -13.21 -5.28
CA TYR A 471 -24.46 -13.32 -3.90
C TYR A 471 -24.81 -11.94 -3.35
N LEU A 472 -25.65 -11.91 -2.32
CA LEU A 472 -25.97 -10.70 -1.56
C LEU A 472 -25.93 -11.02 -0.07
N LEU A 473 -25.16 -10.27 0.70
CA LEU A 473 -25.17 -10.37 2.16
C LEU A 473 -25.91 -9.16 2.70
N THR A 474 -26.74 -9.32 3.73
CA THR A 474 -27.40 -8.17 4.36
C THR A 474 -27.14 -8.12 5.86
N GLY A 475 -27.07 -6.91 6.38
CA GLY A 475 -26.64 -6.65 7.74
C GLY A 475 -27.09 -5.31 8.28
N SER A 476 -27.32 -5.24 9.58
CA SER A 476 -27.52 -3.97 10.28
C SER A 476 -26.18 -3.31 10.59
N GLN A 477 -26.09 -1.98 10.43
CA GLN A 477 -24.89 -1.20 10.72
C GLN A 477 -24.55 -1.21 12.22
N VAL A 478 -23.26 -1.33 12.56
CA VAL A 478 -22.79 -1.34 13.95
C VAL A 478 -21.64 -0.37 14.14
N PHE A 479 -21.66 0.37 15.24
CA PHE A 479 -20.57 1.21 15.71
C PHE A 479 -20.31 0.89 17.18
N ASP A 480 -19.06 0.59 17.54
CA ASP A 480 -18.68 0.22 18.92
C ASP A 480 -19.56 -0.90 19.50
N ASN A 481 -19.78 -1.96 18.71
CA ASN A 481 -20.68 -3.09 19.02
C ASN A 481 -22.15 -2.72 19.30
N GLN A 482 -22.58 -1.49 19.00
CA GLN A 482 -23.98 -1.07 19.10
C GLN A 482 -24.59 -0.82 17.72
N LEU A 483 -25.85 -1.19 17.54
CA LEU A 483 -26.59 -0.90 16.32
C LEU A 483 -26.65 0.61 16.11
N VAL A 484 -26.30 1.06 14.91
CA VAL A 484 -26.40 2.47 14.54
C VAL A 484 -27.88 2.82 14.42
N VAL A 485 -28.34 3.73 15.28
CA VAL A 485 -29.69 4.30 15.27
C VAL A 485 -29.62 5.77 14.88
N SER A 486 -30.61 6.27 14.14
CA SER A 486 -30.70 7.69 13.80
C SER A 486 -30.88 8.53 15.08
N PRO A 487 -30.44 9.81 15.11
CA PRO A 487 -30.71 10.73 16.22
C PRO A 487 -32.20 10.89 16.57
N PHE A 488 -33.09 10.61 15.61
CA PHE A 488 -34.54 10.64 15.80
C PHE A 488 -35.11 9.30 16.28
N ASN A 489 -34.25 8.35 16.65
CA ASN A 489 -34.60 6.97 16.94
C ASN A 489 -35.25 6.23 15.75
N ASP A 490 -35.07 6.79 14.54
CA ASP A 490 -35.47 6.17 13.29
C ASP A 490 -34.45 5.10 12.84
N PHE A 491 -34.93 4.15 12.05
CA PHE A 491 -34.13 3.04 11.56
C PHE A 491 -33.10 3.51 10.52
N VAL A 492 -31.82 3.17 10.71
CA VAL A 492 -30.76 3.39 9.71
C VAL A 492 -30.75 2.20 8.74
N PRO A 493 -30.82 2.42 7.41
CA PRO A 493 -30.78 1.33 6.43
C PRO A 493 -29.63 0.36 6.68
N GLY A 494 -29.87 -0.94 6.53
CA GLY A 494 -28.81 -1.95 6.59
C GLY A 494 -27.78 -1.77 5.46
N CYS A 495 -26.66 -2.47 5.54
CA CYS A 495 -25.77 -2.64 4.39
C CYS A 495 -26.08 -3.95 3.70
N CYS A 496 -26.07 -3.90 2.37
CA CYS A 496 -26.45 -5.02 1.55
C CYS A 496 -25.45 -5.16 0.40
N PRO A 497 -24.18 -5.52 0.71
CA PRO A 497 -23.15 -5.73 -0.30
C PRO A 497 -23.56 -6.88 -1.23
N GLU A 498 -23.56 -6.57 -2.52
CA GLU A 498 -23.63 -7.55 -3.60
C GLU A 498 -22.18 -7.91 -4.01
N GLY A 499 -21.99 -9.16 -4.43
CA GLY A 499 -20.70 -9.63 -4.90
C GLY A 499 -20.85 -10.86 -5.78
N VAL A 500 -19.72 -11.40 -6.22
CA VAL A 500 -19.67 -12.61 -7.05
C VAL A 500 -18.76 -13.66 -6.44
N TYR A 501 -19.04 -14.93 -6.72
CA TYR A 501 -18.16 -16.05 -6.39
C TYR A 501 -17.98 -16.97 -7.60
N LEU A 502 -16.84 -17.65 -7.64
CA LEU A 502 -16.45 -18.62 -8.66
C LEU A 502 -16.60 -20.05 -8.11
N ILE A 503 -17.16 -20.99 -8.89
CA ILE A 503 -17.29 -22.42 -8.49
C ILE A 503 -16.26 -23.32 -9.10
N GLU A 504 -15.64 -22.90 -10.20
CA GLU A 504 -14.34 -23.44 -10.50
C GLU A 504 -13.56 -23.23 -9.20
N ASN A 505 -13.13 -24.33 -8.57
CA ASN A 505 -11.83 -24.28 -7.95
C ASN A 505 -11.00 -23.76 -9.12
N PRO A 506 -10.47 -22.51 -9.12
CA PRO A 506 -9.13 -22.44 -9.63
C PRO A 506 -8.49 -23.60 -8.87
N THR A 507 -8.04 -24.68 -9.55
CA THR A 507 -6.97 -25.49 -8.98
C THR A 507 -6.13 -24.47 -8.29
N PRO A 508 -6.05 -24.42 -6.94
CA PRO A 508 -5.43 -23.28 -6.28
C PRO A 508 -4.10 -23.24 -6.97
N ILE A 509 -3.94 -22.27 -7.86
CA ILE A 509 -2.67 -22.01 -8.45
C ILE A 509 -2.10 -21.37 -7.22
N CYS A 510 -1.47 -22.21 -6.38
CA CYS A 510 -0.49 -21.73 -5.46
C CYS A 510 0.40 -20.90 -6.39
N GLY A 511 0.26 -19.59 -6.28
CA GLY A 511 0.93 -18.70 -7.19
C GLY A 511 -0.01 -17.92 -8.09
N CYS A 512 -0.39 -16.74 -7.63
CA CYS A 512 0.15 -15.58 -8.32
C CYS A 512 1.56 -15.86 -8.87
N THR A 513 1.87 -15.42 -10.09
CA THR A 513 3.18 -15.67 -10.71
C THR A 513 4.29 -15.38 -9.69
N ASP A 514 4.98 -16.45 -9.32
CA ASP A 514 6.05 -16.47 -8.33
C ASP A 514 7.42 -16.51 -9.03
N ASP A 515 7.52 -15.78 -10.14
CA ASP A 515 8.78 -15.61 -10.83
C ASP A 515 9.37 -14.25 -10.47
N LYS A 516 10.43 -14.28 -9.67
CA LYS A 516 11.25 -13.10 -9.37
C LYS A 516 11.66 -12.37 -10.64
N LEU A 517 11.98 -13.08 -11.74
CA LEU A 517 12.46 -12.49 -12.98
C LEU A 517 11.40 -11.70 -13.73
N GLU A 518 10.13 -12.11 -13.63
CA GLU A 518 9.00 -11.41 -14.26
C GLU A 518 8.57 -10.16 -13.48
N SER A 519 8.79 -10.12 -12.17
CA SER A 519 8.56 -8.92 -11.39
C SER A 519 9.58 -7.82 -11.74
N PRO A 520 9.13 -6.55 -11.87
CA PRO A 520 10.00 -5.42 -12.10
C PRO A 520 10.74 -5.00 -10.82
N TYR A 521 10.60 -5.68 -9.68
CA TYR A 521 11.22 -5.25 -8.42
C TYR A 521 12.28 -6.21 -7.89
N ARG A 522 13.35 -5.67 -7.32
CA ARG A 522 14.37 -6.39 -6.55
C ARG A 522 14.53 -5.78 -5.18
N LEU A 523 14.67 -6.62 -4.16
CA LEU A 523 15.00 -6.17 -2.80
C LEU A 523 16.50 -6.30 -2.59
N HIS A 524 17.18 -5.21 -2.31
CA HIS A 524 18.59 -5.20 -1.93
C HIS A 524 18.72 -4.92 -0.44
N LEU A 525 19.66 -5.60 0.21
CA LEU A 525 20.04 -5.28 1.58
C LEU A 525 20.72 -3.90 1.58
N GLY A 526 20.29 -3.00 2.47
CA GLY A 526 20.92 -1.70 2.66
C GLY A 526 22.21 -1.78 3.47
N SER A 527 22.68 -0.64 3.96
CA SER A 527 23.86 -0.56 4.83
C SER A 527 23.70 -1.40 6.09
N LYS A 528 24.83 -1.81 6.70
CA LYS A 528 24.85 -2.58 7.95
C LYS A 528 23.90 -1.97 9.00
N PRO A 529 23.20 -2.79 9.80
CA PRO A 529 22.28 -2.31 10.82
C PRO A 529 22.96 -1.28 11.73
N ALA A 530 22.33 -0.11 11.86
CA ALA A 530 22.91 1.02 12.59
C ALA A 530 22.13 1.24 13.89
N ALA A 531 22.83 1.57 14.96
CA ALA A 531 22.18 2.02 16.19
C ALA A 531 21.43 3.34 15.91
N ALA A 532 20.15 3.37 16.25
CA ALA A 532 19.31 4.54 16.19
C ALA A 532 18.97 5.03 17.62
N ASN A 533 18.27 6.16 17.72
CA ASN A 533 17.95 6.78 19.00
C ASN A 533 17.12 5.83 19.89
N ARG A 534 17.32 5.93 21.22
CA ARG A 534 16.51 5.23 22.26
C ARG A 534 16.62 3.69 22.27
N GLY A 535 17.79 3.14 21.92
CA GLY A 535 18.00 1.69 21.98
C GLY A 535 17.29 0.92 20.85
N THR A 536 17.00 1.60 19.75
CA THR A 536 16.49 0.98 18.53
C THR A 536 17.63 0.72 17.55
N VAL A 537 17.48 -0.28 16.70
CA VAL A 537 18.35 -0.61 15.58
C VAL A 537 17.59 -0.35 14.29
N LYS A 538 18.22 0.34 13.35
CA LYS A 538 17.69 0.63 12.02
C LYS A 538 18.20 -0.41 11.04
N TYR A 539 17.28 -1.13 10.40
CA TYR A 539 17.52 -1.99 9.25
C TYR A 539 17.07 -1.23 7.98
N SER A 540 17.89 -1.26 6.93
CA SER A 540 17.59 -0.60 5.65
C SER A 540 17.57 -1.64 4.53
N TYR A 541 16.59 -1.51 3.64
CA TYR A 541 16.47 -2.25 2.40
C TYR A 541 16.22 -1.25 1.27
N ARG A 542 16.66 -1.58 0.06
CA ARG A 542 16.40 -0.78 -1.13
C ARG A 542 15.58 -1.63 -2.10
N ILE A 543 14.37 -1.16 -2.41
CA ILE A 543 13.51 -1.79 -3.42
C ILE A 543 13.83 -1.10 -4.74
N GLU A 544 14.48 -1.80 -5.66
CA GLU A 544 14.88 -1.27 -6.97
C GLU A 544 13.98 -1.80 -8.08
N ALA A 545 13.54 -0.92 -8.97
CA ALA A 545 12.88 -1.31 -10.20
C ALA A 545 13.91 -1.72 -11.25
N VAL A 546 13.81 -2.94 -11.79
CA VAL A 546 14.69 -3.49 -12.82
C VAL A 546 13.88 -3.85 -14.06
N PRO A 547 14.50 -3.91 -15.25
CA PRO A 547 13.82 -4.40 -16.45
C PRO A 547 13.34 -5.85 -16.23
N PRO A 548 12.03 -6.12 -16.27
CA PRO A 548 11.51 -7.47 -16.05
C PRO A 548 11.74 -8.35 -17.27
N VAL A 549 11.83 -9.66 -17.06
CA VAL A 549 11.85 -10.66 -18.13
C VAL A 549 10.42 -10.85 -18.63
N GLN A 550 10.25 -10.86 -19.95
CA GLN A 550 8.93 -11.07 -20.56
C GLN A 550 8.41 -12.48 -20.24
N PRO A 551 7.12 -12.62 -19.91
CA PRO A 551 6.57 -13.89 -19.47
C PRO A 551 6.61 -14.96 -20.57
N GLY A 552 6.67 -16.21 -20.15
CA GLY A 552 6.41 -17.35 -21.03
C GLY A 552 4.98 -17.33 -21.57
N THR A 553 4.73 -17.93 -22.74
CA THR A 553 3.37 -18.00 -23.29
C THR A 553 2.43 -18.77 -22.33
N GLY A 554 1.51 -18.06 -21.67
CA GLY A 554 0.45 -18.66 -20.85
C GLY A 554 0.46 -18.30 -19.35
N GLU A 555 1.42 -17.50 -18.88
CA GLU A 555 1.53 -17.04 -17.48
C GLU A 555 0.98 -15.60 -17.31
N TYR A 556 0.61 -15.21 -16.08
CA TYR A 556 0.15 -13.83 -15.84
C TYR A 556 1.33 -12.88 -16.01
N ASP A 557 1.16 -11.88 -16.88
CA ASP A 557 2.18 -10.87 -17.12
C ASP A 557 2.38 -10.00 -15.87
N CYS A 558 3.52 -10.16 -15.19
CA CYS A 558 3.88 -9.37 -14.03
C CYS A 558 4.85 -8.22 -14.33
N THR A 559 5.16 -7.96 -15.61
CA THR A 559 6.15 -6.97 -16.02
C THR A 559 5.73 -5.54 -15.70
N ASP A 560 4.43 -5.29 -15.54
CA ASP A 560 3.82 -3.99 -15.25
C ASP A 560 3.17 -3.93 -13.86
N MET A 561 3.50 -4.86 -12.95
CA MET A 561 2.84 -4.89 -11.63
C MET A 561 3.20 -3.65 -10.79
N ASP A 562 2.18 -2.98 -10.27
CA ASP A 562 2.35 -2.00 -9.18
C ASP A 562 2.78 -2.72 -7.90
N LEU A 563 3.63 -2.10 -7.10
CA LEU A 563 4.02 -2.64 -5.80
C LEU A 563 2.98 -2.24 -4.75
N ASP A 564 2.23 -3.24 -4.32
CA ASP A 564 1.06 -3.04 -3.47
C ASP A 564 1.33 -3.55 -2.04
N ARG A 565 2.11 -4.63 -1.91
CA ARG A 565 2.59 -5.14 -0.61
C ARG A 565 4.01 -5.68 -0.69
N VAL A 566 4.71 -5.60 0.44
CA VAL A 566 6.01 -6.23 0.65
C VAL A 566 5.93 -7.08 1.91
N ARG A 567 6.10 -8.39 1.77
CA ARG A 567 6.26 -9.31 2.91
C ARG A 567 7.74 -9.63 3.09
N LEU A 568 8.21 -9.58 4.33
CA LEU A 568 9.54 -10.02 4.75
C LEU A 568 9.39 -11.14 5.78
N TYR A 569 10.10 -12.25 5.59
CA TYR A 569 10.17 -13.31 6.60
C TYR A 569 11.23 -12.93 7.64
N ILE A 570 10.76 -12.66 8.86
CA ILE A 570 11.54 -12.10 9.96
C ILE A 570 11.70 -13.12 11.09
N ARG A 571 12.68 -12.88 11.96
CA ARG A 571 12.82 -13.71 13.17
C ARG A 571 11.62 -13.52 14.09
N PRO A 572 11.11 -14.56 14.77
CA PRO A 572 9.95 -14.46 15.64
C PRO A 572 10.08 -13.36 16.72
N GLU A 573 11.28 -13.14 17.26
CA GLU A 573 11.53 -12.09 18.26
C GLU A 573 11.37 -10.67 17.71
N VAL A 574 11.52 -10.46 16.39
CA VAL A 574 11.41 -9.14 15.75
C VAL A 574 9.98 -8.64 15.73
N ARG A 575 9.00 -9.55 15.59
CA ARG A 575 7.58 -9.23 15.43
C ARG A 575 7.08 -8.20 16.44
N ASP A 576 7.36 -8.44 17.71
CA ASP A 576 6.86 -7.61 18.82
C ASP A 576 7.80 -6.43 19.14
N ALA A 577 8.92 -6.31 18.43
CA ALA A 577 9.97 -5.33 18.65
C ALA A 577 10.01 -4.22 17.58
N VAL A 578 9.27 -4.35 16.48
CA VAL A 578 9.17 -3.29 15.45
C VAL A 578 8.45 -2.08 16.04
N THR A 579 9.09 -0.92 15.93
CA THR A 579 8.60 0.36 16.48
C THR A 579 8.14 1.35 15.42
N ALA A 580 8.72 1.29 14.23
CA ALA A 580 8.35 2.11 13.09
C ALA A 580 8.85 1.49 11.79
N VAL A 581 8.11 1.71 10.71
CA VAL A 581 8.52 1.39 9.33
C VAL A 581 8.38 2.66 8.49
N PHE A 582 9.35 2.93 7.63
CA PHE A 582 9.31 4.04 6.68
C PHE A 582 9.56 3.52 5.27
N LEU A 583 8.86 4.09 4.29
CA LEU A 583 9.10 3.85 2.87
C LEU A 583 9.39 5.19 2.18
N ASP A 584 10.60 5.33 1.65
CA ASP A 584 11.10 6.53 0.97
C ASP A 584 11.00 7.79 1.85
N GLY A 585 11.39 7.65 3.12
CA GLY A 585 11.32 8.71 4.13
C GLY A 585 9.94 8.95 4.74
N GLU A 586 8.87 8.41 4.16
CA GLU A 586 7.50 8.56 4.67
C GLU A 586 7.16 7.45 5.68
N PRO A 587 6.58 7.79 6.86
CA PRO A 587 6.20 6.80 7.85
C PRO A 587 5.04 5.94 7.34
N VAL A 588 5.17 4.62 7.45
CA VAL A 588 4.07 3.69 7.20
C VAL A 588 3.18 3.63 8.43
N MET A 589 1.87 3.80 8.23
CA MET A 589 0.88 3.69 9.29
C MET A 589 0.91 2.29 9.90
N THR A 590 0.81 2.18 11.22
CA THR A 590 0.84 0.89 11.93
C THR A 590 -0.31 -0.05 11.52
N THR A 591 -1.42 0.49 11.02
CA THR A 591 -2.53 -0.28 10.43
C THR A 591 -2.14 -1.00 9.14
N ASN A 592 -1.09 -0.52 8.47
CA ASN A 592 -0.61 -1.05 7.19
C ASN A 592 0.61 -1.97 7.41
N ILE A 593 0.84 -2.39 8.65
CA ILE A 593 1.88 -3.34 9.03
C ILE A 593 1.17 -4.55 9.62
N ALA A 594 1.10 -5.63 8.85
CA ALA A 594 0.55 -6.90 9.28
C ALA A 594 1.66 -7.84 9.73
N TYR A 595 1.33 -8.77 10.61
CA TYR A 595 2.22 -9.83 11.06
C TYR A 595 1.47 -11.15 11.03
N GLY A 596 2.17 -12.21 10.68
CA GLY A 596 1.62 -13.55 10.73
C GLY A 596 2.69 -14.60 10.86
N ASN A 597 2.22 -15.83 10.97
CA ASN A 597 3.07 -17.01 11.00
C ASN A 597 2.52 -17.97 9.96
N ASP A 598 3.40 -18.45 9.10
CA ASP A 598 3.12 -19.62 8.29
C ASP A 598 3.55 -20.87 9.09
N SER A 599 3.47 -22.06 8.49
CA SER A 599 3.74 -23.30 9.23
C SER A 599 5.15 -23.39 9.86
N THR A 600 6.11 -22.59 9.35
CA THR A 600 7.53 -22.65 9.74
C THR A 600 8.19 -21.29 9.95
N GLN A 601 7.56 -20.17 9.59
CA GLN A 601 8.21 -18.86 9.53
C GLN A 601 7.29 -17.75 10.04
N THR A 602 7.87 -16.73 10.66
CA THR A 602 7.18 -15.50 11.04
C THR A 602 7.43 -14.45 9.95
N TRP A 603 6.43 -13.65 9.63
CA TRP A 603 6.55 -12.59 8.63
C TRP A 603 6.00 -11.25 9.15
N LEU A 604 6.58 -10.18 8.60
CA LEU A 604 6.07 -8.80 8.64
C LEU A 604 5.68 -8.44 7.21
N GLU A 605 4.50 -7.86 7.03
CA GLU A 605 3.99 -7.44 5.74
C GLU A 605 3.62 -5.95 5.80
N VAL A 606 4.18 -5.18 4.87
CA VAL A 606 3.87 -3.77 4.66
C VAL A 606 2.84 -3.69 3.53
N THR A 607 1.64 -3.24 3.83
CA THR A 607 0.49 -3.26 2.91
C THR A 607 0.14 -1.86 2.39
N GLU A 608 -0.71 -1.84 1.36
CA GLU A 608 -1.25 -0.61 0.73
C GLU A 608 -0.17 0.37 0.26
N LEU A 609 0.94 -0.15 -0.25
CA LEU A 609 2.04 0.69 -0.73
C LEU A 609 1.63 1.53 -1.93
N LYS A 610 0.75 0.98 -2.79
CA LYS A 610 0.17 1.65 -3.98
C LYS A 610 1.23 2.38 -4.80
N ARG A 611 2.41 1.75 -4.95
CA ARG A 611 3.53 2.33 -5.68
C ARG A 611 3.43 1.88 -7.14
N PRO A 612 3.13 2.78 -8.08
CA PRO A 612 3.08 2.39 -9.48
C PRO A 612 4.45 1.94 -9.94
N ALA A 613 4.49 0.98 -10.89
CA ALA A 613 5.74 0.50 -11.47
C ALA A 613 6.57 1.66 -12.03
N PRO A 614 7.70 2.03 -11.38
CA PRO A 614 8.48 3.16 -11.85
C PRO A 614 9.41 2.69 -12.98
N PRO A 615 10.00 3.62 -13.75
CA PRO A 615 11.03 3.27 -14.71
C PRO A 615 12.17 2.47 -14.07
N ALA A 616 12.77 1.55 -14.84
CA ALA A 616 13.94 0.81 -14.39
C ALA A 616 15.07 1.75 -13.91
N GLY A 617 15.70 1.40 -12.79
CA GLY A 617 16.71 2.18 -12.09
C GLY A 617 16.17 3.10 -10.98
N VAL A 618 14.85 3.25 -10.84
CA VAL A 618 14.26 3.95 -9.69
C VAL A 618 14.27 3.03 -8.47
N SER A 619 14.62 3.56 -7.30
CA SER A 619 14.62 2.78 -6.06
C SER A 619 13.94 3.52 -4.90
N TRP A 620 13.30 2.76 -4.01
CA TRP A 620 12.74 3.23 -2.75
C TRP A 620 13.51 2.67 -1.55
N GLU A 621 13.70 3.47 -0.51
CA GLU A 621 14.30 2.99 0.75
C GLU A 621 13.23 2.50 1.72
N LEU A 622 13.30 1.23 2.12
CA LEU A 622 12.47 0.64 3.17
C LEU A 622 13.28 0.56 4.48
N LEU A 623 12.90 1.35 5.48
CA LEU A 623 13.55 1.40 6.79
C LEU A 623 12.67 0.75 7.86
N ILE A 624 13.26 -0.14 8.66
CA ILE A 624 12.58 -0.85 9.74
C ILE A 624 13.34 -0.60 11.06
N TYR A 625 12.65 -0.03 12.05
CA TYR A 625 13.21 0.28 13.36
C TYR A 625 12.77 -0.76 14.39
N VAL A 626 13.73 -1.44 15.00
CA VAL A 626 13.48 -2.55 15.94
C VAL A 626 14.10 -2.23 17.30
N LYS A 627 13.35 -2.42 18.38
CA LYS A 627 13.78 -2.10 19.75
C LYS A 627 14.40 -3.33 20.43
N ASP A 628 15.44 -3.11 21.23
CA ASP A 628 16.01 -4.12 22.16
C ASP A 628 16.51 -5.43 21.50
N ILE A 629 16.68 -5.47 20.17
CA ILE A 629 17.25 -6.61 19.45
C ILE A 629 18.67 -6.27 18.99
N ALA A 630 19.64 -7.04 19.46
CA ALA A 630 21.01 -6.90 19.03
C ALA A 630 21.17 -7.40 17.56
N PRO A 631 21.97 -6.70 16.72
CA PRO A 631 22.35 -7.18 15.39
C PRO A 631 22.91 -8.61 15.45
N PRO A 632 22.76 -9.42 14.38
CA PRO A 632 23.14 -8.99 13.03
C PRO A 632 22.05 -8.87 11.96
N SER A 633 20.87 -9.49 12.09
CA SER A 633 19.89 -9.59 10.99
C SER A 633 18.45 -9.40 11.45
N LEU A 634 17.60 -8.79 10.60
CA LEU A 634 16.14 -8.76 10.80
C LEU A 634 15.51 -10.14 10.56
N CYS A 635 16.11 -10.92 9.66
CA CYS A 635 15.55 -12.14 9.10
C CYS A 635 16.27 -13.39 9.64
N ASP A 636 15.53 -14.49 9.70
CA ASP A 636 16.09 -15.79 10.06
C ASP A 636 17.09 -16.26 9.02
N ALA A 637 17.97 -17.18 9.42
CA ALA A 637 18.83 -17.87 8.47
C ALA A 637 17.94 -18.62 7.48
N ASN A 638 17.98 -18.23 6.21
CA ASN A 638 17.29 -18.96 5.16
C ASN A 638 17.90 -20.36 4.97
N VAL A 639 17.34 -21.17 4.07
CA VAL A 639 17.81 -22.54 3.78
C VAL A 639 19.30 -22.57 3.37
N LEU A 640 19.86 -21.45 2.89
CA LEU A 640 21.26 -21.30 2.50
C LEU A 640 22.16 -20.81 3.64
N GLY A 641 21.61 -20.51 4.82
CA GLY A 641 22.34 -20.00 5.97
C GLY A 641 22.84 -18.56 5.81
N THR A 642 22.36 -17.82 4.80
CA THR A 642 22.76 -16.43 4.57
C THR A 642 21.89 -15.48 5.41
N GLY A 643 22.42 -14.30 5.75
CA GLY A 643 21.67 -13.25 6.45
C GLY A 643 20.71 -12.47 5.55
N GLU A 644 20.36 -13.03 4.38
CA GLU A 644 19.48 -12.43 3.39
C GLU A 644 18.02 -12.69 3.78
N CYS A 645 17.18 -11.67 3.62
CA CYS A 645 15.76 -11.75 3.91
C CYS A 645 15.01 -12.37 2.75
N GLU A 646 14.31 -13.46 3.02
CA GLU A 646 13.26 -13.95 2.14
C GLU A 646 12.10 -12.95 2.12
N TYR A 647 11.58 -12.66 0.92
CA TYR A 647 10.55 -11.65 0.71
C TYR A 647 9.55 -12.07 -0.36
N VAL A 648 8.34 -11.50 -0.32
CA VAL A 648 7.33 -11.58 -1.39
C VAL A 648 6.86 -10.18 -1.76
N PHE A 649 6.87 -9.83 -3.05
CA PHE A 649 6.24 -8.63 -3.58
C PHE A 649 4.88 -8.95 -4.17
N TYR A 650 3.84 -8.27 -3.69
CA TYR A 650 2.47 -8.43 -4.19
C TYR A 650 2.08 -7.25 -5.07
N GLY A 651 1.43 -7.56 -6.19
CA GLY A 651 0.95 -6.57 -7.15
C GLY A 651 -0.05 -7.14 -8.14
N LYS A 652 -0.64 -6.26 -8.95
CA LYS A 652 -1.66 -6.62 -9.96
C LYS A 652 -2.83 -7.41 -9.34
N TYR A 653 -3.56 -6.76 -8.43
CA TYR A 653 -4.71 -7.38 -7.77
C TYR A 653 -5.84 -7.67 -8.76
N SER A 654 -6.22 -8.93 -8.88
CA SER A 654 -7.36 -9.35 -9.70
C SER A 654 -8.64 -9.18 -8.92
N THR A 655 -9.54 -8.33 -9.42
CA THR A 655 -10.92 -8.27 -8.92
C THR A 655 -11.72 -9.53 -9.27
N LEU A 656 -11.33 -10.25 -10.33
CA LEU A 656 -11.95 -11.52 -10.73
C LEU A 656 -11.63 -12.63 -9.74
N ASN A 657 -10.34 -12.79 -9.40
CA ASN A 657 -9.89 -13.86 -8.51
C ASN A 657 -9.91 -13.47 -7.02
N LEU A 658 -10.16 -12.18 -6.72
CA LEU A 658 -10.02 -11.60 -5.38
C LEU A 658 -8.66 -11.91 -4.74
N ASP A 659 -7.62 -11.92 -5.57
CA ASP A 659 -6.26 -12.26 -5.18
C ASP A 659 -5.25 -11.49 -6.03
N TYR A 660 -4.02 -11.39 -5.56
CA TYR A 660 -2.92 -10.87 -6.37
C TYR A 660 -2.63 -11.84 -7.51
N GLN A 661 -2.38 -11.30 -8.71
CA GLN A 661 -1.90 -12.11 -9.84
C GLN A 661 -0.38 -12.24 -9.83
N CYS A 662 0.33 -11.34 -9.14
CA CYS A 662 1.78 -11.30 -9.05
C CYS A 662 2.23 -11.34 -7.58
N CYS A 663 3.06 -12.32 -7.23
CA CYS A 663 3.59 -12.52 -5.87
C CYS A 663 5.05 -12.97 -5.96
N ALA A 664 5.89 -12.14 -6.57
CA ALA A 664 7.28 -12.53 -6.78
C ALA A 664 8.02 -12.72 -5.46
N HIS A 665 8.40 -13.96 -5.21
CA HIS A 665 9.19 -14.39 -4.07
C HIS A 665 10.67 -14.32 -4.40
N GLY A 666 11.50 -13.97 -3.42
CA GLY A 666 12.93 -13.93 -3.61
C GLY A 666 13.69 -13.83 -2.31
N LEU A 667 15.01 -13.93 -2.44
CA LEU A 667 15.95 -13.55 -1.39
C LEU A 667 16.46 -12.15 -1.67
N SER A 668 16.58 -11.34 -0.62
CA SER A 668 17.19 -10.01 -0.70
C SER A 668 18.61 -10.16 -1.23
N GLU A 669 18.96 -9.39 -2.23
CA GLU A 669 20.30 -9.39 -2.78
C GLU A 669 21.25 -8.74 -1.80
N ALA A 670 22.46 -9.28 -1.66
CA ALA A 670 23.53 -8.59 -0.96
C ALA A 670 23.62 -7.14 -1.47
N PRO A 671 24.00 -6.18 -0.61
CA PRO A 671 24.24 -4.82 -1.07
C PRO A 671 25.17 -4.96 -2.28
N GLU A 672 24.72 -4.48 -3.45
CA GLU A 672 25.60 -4.38 -4.60
C GLU A 672 26.84 -3.68 -4.05
N PRO A 673 28.01 -4.34 -4.04
CA PRO A 673 29.17 -3.84 -3.33
C PRO A 673 29.35 -2.44 -3.86
N GLU A 674 29.07 -1.45 -3.00
CA GLU A 674 28.94 -0.04 -3.34
C GLU A 674 30.01 0.20 -4.37
N LEU A 675 29.62 0.38 -5.64
CA LEU A 675 30.58 0.36 -6.75
C LEU A 675 31.54 1.48 -6.42
N GLU A 676 32.67 1.10 -5.81
CA GLU A 676 33.71 2.02 -5.41
C GLU A 676 33.96 2.86 -6.65
N PRO A 677 33.69 4.17 -6.55
CA PRO A 677 33.32 5.03 -7.67
C PRO A 677 34.20 4.70 -8.86
N SER A 678 33.63 3.93 -9.80
CA SER A 678 34.35 3.27 -10.91
C SER A 678 35.86 3.29 -10.69
N GLN A 679 36.38 2.45 -9.78
CA GLN A 679 37.82 2.37 -9.52
C GLN A 679 38.54 2.52 -10.85
N CYS A 680 39.33 3.59 -10.97
CA CYS A 680 40.21 3.80 -12.09
C CYS A 680 40.85 2.45 -12.39
N THR A 681 40.80 2.03 -13.65
CA THR A 681 41.32 0.74 -14.12
C THR A 681 42.70 0.56 -13.50
N CYS A 682 42.78 -0.27 -12.46
CA CYS A 682 43.97 -0.34 -11.63
C CYS A 682 45.10 -0.85 -12.50
N ASP A 683 46.17 -0.08 -12.60
CA ASP A 683 47.34 -0.52 -13.33
C ASP A 683 47.95 -1.71 -12.59
N LYS A 684 47.93 -2.88 -13.22
CA LYS A 684 48.50 -4.11 -12.65
C LYS A 684 50.02 -4.13 -12.72
N ASN A 685 50.65 -3.18 -13.41
CA ASN A 685 52.08 -3.15 -13.58
C ASN A 685 52.76 -2.49 -12.35
N VAL A 686 53.46 -3.31 -11.55
CA VAL A 686 54.27 -2.83 -10.42
C VAL A 686 55.34 -1.82 -10.83
N LEU A 687 55.77 -1.83 -12.09
CA LEU A 687 56.75 -0.88 -12.60
C LEU A 687 56.21 0.54 -12.71
N HIS A 688 54.90 0.74 -12.58
CA HIS A 688 54.26 2.06 -12.65
C HIS A 688 54.05 2.69 -11.26
N THR A 689 54.69 2.15 -10.21
CA THR A 689 54.80 2.81 -8.91
C THR A 689 56.27 2.95 -8.52
N PRO A 690 56.69 4.10 -7.94
CA PRO A 690 58.05 4.24 -7.42
C PRO A 690 58.24 3.54 -6.07
N TYR A 691 57.20 2.90 -5.50
CA TYR A 691 57.28 2.25 -4.20
C TYR A 691 57.38 0.73 -4.34
N ARG A 692 58.27 0.11 -3.56
CA ARG A 692 58.40 -1.35 -3.42
C ARG A 692 58.36 -1.74 -1.96
N LEU A 693 57.73 -2.87 -1.65
CA LEU A 693 57.64 -3.41 -0.29
C LEU A 693 58.38 -4.74 -0.25
N ASP A 694 59.59 -4.73 0.32
CA ASP A 694 60.46 -5.91 0.41
C ASP A 694 60.40 -6.51 1.80
N PHE A 695 60.51 -7.84 1.91
CA PHE A 695 60.60 -8.49 3.20
C PHE A 695 62.04 -8.33 3.74
N ALA A 696 62.17 -7.74 4.94
CA ALA A 696 63.48 -7.49 5.53
C ALA A 696 63.92 -8.62 6.45
N THR A 697 63.16 -8.89 7.51
CA THR A 697 63.53 -9.86 8.55
C THR A 697 62.32 -10.41 9.29
N GLN A 698 62.48 -11.58 9.93
CA GLN A 698 61.56 -12.06 10.95
C GLN A 698 62.30 -12.40 12.25
N GLY A 699 61.63 -12.26 13.39
CA GLY A 699 62.17 -12.61 14.71
C GLY A 699 61.10 -13.06 15.69
N TYR A 700 61.25 -14.26 16.24
CA TYR A 700 60.36 -14.77 17.30
C TYR A 700 60.84 -14.34 18.69
N SER A 701 59.95 -13.69 19.45
CA SER A 701 60.16 -13.36 20.86
C SER A 701 59.41 -14.36 21.73
N ARG A 702 60.15 -15.28 22.37
CA ARG A 702 59.56 -16.24 23.31
C ARG A 702 58.87 -15.56 24.50
N ALA A 703 59.37 -14.41 24.94
CA ALA A 703 58.78 -13.68 26.06
C ALA A 703 57.41 -13.07 25.75
N ALA A 704 57.18 -12.65 24.49
CA ALA A 704 55.93 -12.09 24.03
C ALA A 704 55.00 -13.13 23.36
N ASP A 705 55.49 -14.35 23.16
CA ASP A 705 54.91 -15.37 22.29
C ASP A 705 54.42 -14.80 20.95
N ALA A 706 55.31 -14.05 20.30
CA ALA A 706 54.99 -13.34 19.07
C ALA A 706 56.14 -13.37 18.09
N THR A 707 55.84 -13.55 16.81
CA THR A 707 56.77 -13.37 15.69
C THR A 707 56.59 -11.98 15.12
N ARG A 708 57.69 -11.23 15.02
CA ARG A 708 57.74 -9.95 14.32
C ARG A 708 58.19 -10.17 12.89
N PHE A 709 57.41 -9.69 11.92
CA PHE A 709 57.76 -9.60 10.50
C PHE A 709 58.04 -8.14 10.17
N ASN A 710 59.20 -7.86 9.61
CA ASN A 710 59.58 -6.52 9.16
C ASN A 710 59.65 -6.50 7.64
N PHE A 711 59.00 -5.51 7.05
CA PHE A 711 59.04 -5.18 5.64
C PHE A 711 59.64 -3.78 5.50
N THR A 712 60.38 -3.53 4.43
CA THR A 712 60.90 -2.21 4.11
C THR A 712 60.21 -1.72 2.85
N LEU A 713 59.48 -0.61 2.98
CA LEU A 713 58.92 0.13 1.88
C LEU A 713 60.01 1.09 1.37
N THR A 714 60.55 0.82 0.19
CA THR A 714 61.54 1.68 -0.48
C THR A 714 60.90 2.51 -1.58
N TYR A 715 61.35 3.75 -1.73
CA TYR A 715 61.06 4.59 -2.88
C TYR A 715 62.23 4.51 -3.87
N ASP A 716 62.01 3.87 -5.02
CA ASP A 716 62.97 3.77 -6.11
C ASP A 716 62.41 4.49 -7.36
N ALA A 717 63.00 5.63 -7.68
CA ALA A 717 62.57 6.47 -8.80
C ALA A 717 63.00 5.93 -10.18
N LEU A 718 63.73 4.81 -10.25
CA LEU A 718 64.44 4.38 -11.45
C LEU A 718 63.57 3.79 -12.57
N ASP A 719 62.33 3.36 -12.29
CA ASP A 719 61.50 2.63 -13.27
C ASP A 719 60.33 3.45 -13.86
N CYS A 720 60.22 4.73 -13.51
CA CYS A 720 59.12 5.59 -13.96
C CYS A 720 59.40 6.21 -15.35
N SER A 721 58.66 5.79 -16.38
CA SER A 721 58.65 6.48 -17.68
C SER A 721 58.04 7.88 -17.57
N ASP A 722 58.65 8.86 -18.26
CA ASP A 722 58.08 10.21 -18.40
C ASP A 722 56.68 10.12 -19.05
N GLY A 723 55.62 10.26 -18.23
CA GLY A 723 54.23 10.30 -18.71
C GLY A 723 53.22 9.55 -17.83
N ASP A 724 53.65 8.66 -16.93
CA ASP A 724 52.73 7.88 -16.12
C ASP A 724 52.27 8.67 -14.88
N ALA A 725 50.96 8.95 -14.83
CA ALA A 725 50.31 9.71 -13.76
C ALA A 725 50.60 9.15 -12.35
N CYS A 726 50.93 7.86 -12.25
CA CYS A 726 51.19 7.19 -10.98
C CYS A 726 52.54 7.47 -10.34
N CYS A 727 53.51 7.92 -11.12
CA CYS A 727 54.87 8.15 -10.63
C CYS A 727 55.02 9.38 -9.73
N ALA A 728 54.05 10.30 -9.76
CA ALA A 728 54.05 11.52 -8.95
C ALA A 728 53.07 11.45 -7.76
N THR A 729 52.52 10.28 -7.44
CA THR A 729 51.50 10.15 -6.39
C THR A 729 52.10 9.85 -5.01
N ASP A 730 51.55 10.49 -3.98
CA ASP A 730 51.85 10.13 -2.60
C ASP A 730 51.14 8.81 -2.25
N LEU A 731 51.86 7.94 -1.54
CA LEU A 731 51.30 6.68 -1.08
C LEU A 731 50.36 6.94 0.11
N LYS A 732 49.11 6.46 -0.01
CA LYS A 732 48.07 6.62 1.02
C LYS A 732 47.83 5.37 1.84
N SER A 733 47.95 4.19 1.23
CA SER A 733 47.71 2.94 1.95
C SER A 733 48.58 1.78 1.46
N ILE A 734 48.85 0.86 2.39
CA ILE A 734 49.54 -0.41 2.14
C ILE A 734 48.60 -1.52 2.61
N PHE A 735 48.21 -2.41 1.71
CA PHE A 735 47.50 -3.64 2.05
C PHE A 735 48.44 -4.84 1.91
N ILE A 736 48.50 -5.69 2.93
CA ILE A 736 49.34 -6.89 2.94
C ILE A 736 48.43 -8.10 3.19
N GLU A 737 48.43 -9.06 2.28
CA GLU A 737 47.61 -10.27 2.32
C GLU A 737 48.24 -11.31 3.27
N LEU A 738 47.55 -11.58 4.37
CA LEU A 738 48.02 -12.46 5.45
C LEU A 738 46.86 -12.88 6.37
N ASP A 739 47.08 -13.90 7.21
CA ASP A 739 46.14 -14.33 8.25
C ASP A 739 46.03 -13.27 9.36
N SER A 740 45.09 -12.35 9.17
CA SER A 740 44.86 -11.21 10.07
C SER A 740 44.41 -11.64 11.47
N SER A 741 43.90 -12.88 11.64
CA SER A 741 43.54 -13.45 12.94
C SER A 741 44.76 -13.67 13.84
N LYS A 742 45.95 -13.81 13.24
CA LYS A 742 47.22 -13.94 13.98
C LYS A 742 47.84 -12.59 14.32
N VAL A 743 47.48 -11.51 13.65
CA VAL A 743 48.10 -10.20 13.87
C VAL A 743 47.72 -9.65 15.24
N LEU A 744 48.73 -9.29 16.02
CA LEU A 744 48.59 -8.59 17.30
C LEU A 744 48.64 -7.08 17.09
N SER A 745 49.62 -6.59 16.34
CA SER A 745 49.78 -5.17 16.03
C SER A 745 50.58 -4.96 14.74
N ALA A 746 50.40 -3.78 14.13
CA ALA A 746 51.22 -3.30 13.04
C ALA A 746 51.70 -1.87 13.35
N SER A 747 52.90 -1.52 12.91
CA SER A 747 53.49 -0.19 13.11
C SER A 747 54.39 0.18 11.94
N VAL A 748 54.50 1.47 11.64
CA VAL A 748 55.37 2.00 10.58
C VAL A 748 56.43 2.93 11.20
N THR A 749 57.69 2.82 10.77
CA THR A 749 58.81 3.66 11.20
C THR A 749 59.52 4.28 10.00
N PRO A 750 59.71 5.60 9.90
CA PRO A 750 59.27 6.64 10.84
C PRO A 750 57.75 6.66 11.02
N ALA A 751 57.29 7.21 12.16
CA ALA A 751 55.86 7.27 12.47
C ALA A 751 55.11 8.06 11.38
N VAL A 752 54.09 7.44 10.79
CA VAL A 752 53.23 8.05 9.78
C VAL A 752 52.09 8.81 10.47
N PRO A 753 51.92 10.14 10.24
CA PRO A 753 50.82 10.89 10.81
C PRO A 753 49.47 10.33 10.38
N GLY A 754 48.57 10.13 11.35
CA GLY A 754 47.23 9.61 11.09
C GLY A 754 47.18 8.14 10.67
N LEU A 755 48.21 7.35 10.97
CA LEU A 755 48.24 5.93 10.65
C LEU A 755 47.04 5.19 11.28
N VAL A 756 46.17 4.64 10.44
CA VAL A 756 45.07 3.75 10.82
C VAL A 756 45.40 2.34 10.35
N THR A 757 45.20 1.34 11.22
CA THR A 757 45.35 -0.08 10.89
C THR A 757 43.98 -0.74 10.88
N GLU A 758 43.57 -1.25 9.73
CA GLU A 758 42.31 -1.97 9.53
C GLU A 758 42.61 -3.45 9.27
N ARG A 759 41.78 -4.34 9.82
CA ARG A 759 41.92 -5.80 9.63
C ARG A 759 40.79 -6.28 8.72
N PHE A 760 41.16 -7.07 7.73
CA PHE A 760 40.27 -7.74 6.80
C PHE A 760 40.48 -9.25 6.91
N ASP A 761 39.51 -10.06 6.50
CA ASP A 761 39.65 -11.52 6.54
C ASP A 761 40.84 -12.02 5.71
N SER A 762 41.24 -11.26 4.68
CA SER A 762 42.36 -11.55 3.79
C SER A 762 43.67 -10.84 4.15
N GLY A 763 43.73 -9.95 5.15
CA GLY A 763 44.95 -9.20 5.42
C GLY A 763 44.82 -8.01 6.35
N ILE A 764 45.80 -7.12 6.30
CA ILE A 764 45.79 -5.84 7.02
C ILE A 764 45.98 -4.67 6.05
N LYS A 765 45.27 -3.57 6.29
CA LYS A 765 45.44 -2.29 5.59
C LYS A 765 46.02 -1.25 6.54
N LEU A 766 47.09 -0.59 6.10
CA LEU A 766 47.75 0.52 6.80
C LEU A 766 47.50 1.79 6.00
N THR A 767 46.65 2.68 6.50
CA THR A 767 46.26 3.92 5.82
C THR A 767 46.89 5.11 6.54
N GLY A 768 47.62 5.97 5.82
CA GLY A 768 48.30 7.14 6.38
C GLY A 768 49.01 7.96 5.30
N LEU A 769 49.60 9.10 5.68
CA LEU A 769 50.34 9.96 4.75
C LEU A 769 51.80 9.53 4.66
N PHE A 770 52.11 8.61 3.76
CA PHE A 770 53.48 8.23 3.44
C PHE A 770 54.05 9.31 2.51
N GLY A 771 54.97 10.11 3.02
CA GLY A 771 55.58 11.20 2.24
C GLY A 771 56.37 10.66 1.06
N SER A 772 56.28 11.36 -0.07
CA SER A 772 57.06 11.07 -1.27
C SER A 772 58.57 11.04 -1.00
N GLY A 773 59.25 10.03 -1.55
CA GLY A 773 60.70 9.89 -1.44
C GLY A 773 61.23 9.35 -0.11
N ALA A 774 60.35 9.00 0.85
CA ALA A 774 60.77 8.42 2.13
C ALA A 774 60.69 6.89 2.12
N ALA A 775 61.67 6.25 2.76
CA ALA A 775 61.63 4.82 3.07
C ALA A 775 60.98 4.59 4.44
N TYR A 776 60.24 3.49 4.57
CA TYR A 776 59.50 3.15 5.79
C TYR A 776 59.67 1.67 6.15
N ASP A 777 59.93 1.37 7.41
CA ASP A 777 59.89 0.01 7.94
C ASP A 777 58.49 -0.28 8.48
N VAL A 778 57.82 -1.27 7.89
CA VAL A 778 56.53 -1.79 8.33
C VAL A 778 56.77 -3.03 9.19
N SER A 779 56.39 -2.97 10.46
CA SER A 779 56.54 -4.08 11.40
C SER A 779 55.20 -4.65 11.80
N ILE A 780 55.02 -5.95 11.61
CA ILE A 780 53.81 -6.72 11.95
C ILE A 780 54.17 -7.71 13.05
N ASN A 781 53.55 -7.59 14.22
CA ASN A 781 53.68 -8.59 15.28
C ASN A 781 52.50 -9.56 15.20
N ALA A 782 52.77 -10.85 15.09
CA ALA A 782 51.76 -11.90 15.05
C ALA A 782 51.95 -12.92 16.17
N LYS A 783 50.86 -13.51 16.64
CA LYS A 783 50.83 -14.45 17.77
C LYS A 783 51.44 -15.81 17.39
N GLY A 784 52.33 -16.31 18.24
CA GLY A 784 53.01 -17.61 18.09
C GLY A 784 54.30 -17.54 17.28
N SER A 785 54.96 -18.70 17.16
CA SER A 785 56.16 -18.90 16.33
C SER A 785 55.73 -19.26 14.90
N LEU A 786 55.65 -18.27 14.02
CA LEU A 786 55.17 -18.40 12.65
C LEU A 786 56.32 -18.19 11.67
N ALA A 787 56.37 -18.97 10.59
CA ALA A 787 57.18 -18.65 9.43
C ALA A 787 56.38 -17.70 8.51
N LEU A 788 57.07 -16.91 7.67
CA LEU A 788 56.42 -16.01 6.71
C LEU A 788 55.41 -16.75 5.81
N SER A 789 55.78 -17.93 5.30
CA SER A 789 54.89 -18.79 4.50
C SER A 789 53.64 -19.28 5.25
N ASN A 790 53.66 -19.31 6.59
CA ASN A 790 52.51 -19.73 7.39
C ASN A 790 51.53 -18.58 7.66
N ILE A 791 51.98 -17.32 7.58
CA ILE A 791 51.13 -16.16 7.81
C ILE A 791 50.61 -15.56 6.50
N CYS A 792 51.36 -15.61 5.40
CA CYS A 792 50.93 -15.12 4.09
C CYS A 792 49.99 -16.14 3.41
N THR A 793 48.70 -15.83 3.31
CA THR A 793 47.72 -16.70 2.66
C THR A 793 47.87 -16.64 1.15
N GLY A 794 48.00 -17.78 0.47
CA GLY A 794 48.00 -17.84 -1.00
C GLY A 794 49.35 -17.61 -1.70
N ALA A 795 50.47 -17.75 -0.98
CA ALA A 795 51.79 -17.82 -1.60
C ALA A 795 51.90 -19.11 -2.46
N SER A 796 52.02 -18.96 -3.77
CA SER A 796 52.71 -19.95 -4.61
C SER A 796 54.17 -20.10 -4.13
N ASP A 797 54.92 -21.10 -4.59
CA ASP A 797 56.29 -21.49 -4.14
C ASP A 797 57.40 -20.39 -4.09
N VAL A 798 57.06 -19.10 -4.16
CA VAL A 798 57.91 -17.93 -4.03
C VAL A 798 57.69 -17.31 -2.65
N ASP A 799 58.76 -17.24 -1.84
CA ASP A 799 58.76 -16.88 -0.42
C ASP A 799 58.29 -15.42 -0.14
N GLY A 800 56.97 -15.14 -0.11
CA GLY A 800 56.49 -13.78 0.16
C GLY A 800 55.00 -13.59 0.40
N CYS A 801 54.64 -12.46 1.02
CA CYS A 801 53.25 -11.99 1.10
C CYS A 801 52.86 -11.23 -0.16
N LYS A 802 51.61 -11.39 -0.60
CA LYS A 802 51.05 -10.49 -1.61
C LYS A 802 50.75 -9.14 -0.98
N TYR A 803 50.99 -8.06 -1.70
CA TYR A 803 50.65 -6.72 -1.24
C TYR A 803 50.04 -5.86 -2.34
N ARG A 804 49.36 -4.79 -1.93
CA ARG A 804 48.79 -3.73 -2.76
C ARG A 804 49.15 -2.37 -2.17
N LEU A 805 49.53 -1.45 -3.02
CA LEU A 805 49.79 -0.05 -2.67
C LEU A 805 48.68 0.81 -3.26
N GLU A 806 48.19 1.80 -2.53
CA GLU A 806 47.14 2.71 -3.02
C GLU A 806 47.60 4.16 -2.85
N GLY A 807 47.64 4.94 -3.94
CA GLY A 807 48.11 6.33 -3.97
C GLY A 807 47.20 7.29 -4.76
N GLY A 808 47.40 8.60 -4.57
CA GLY A 808 46.66 9.66 -5.28
C GLY A 808 47.36 11.04 -5.22
N PHE A 809 46.91 12.00 -6.02
CA PHE A 809 47.53 13.34 -6.13
C PHE A 809 47.25 14.27 -4.94
N ASN A 810 46.14 14.07 -4.24
CA ASN A 810 45.78 14.83 -3.05
C ASN A 810 44.95 13.95 -2.09
N ILE A 811 44.96 14.27 -0.79
CA ILE A 811 44.28 13.53 0.29
C ILE A 811 42.78 13.32 0.01
N ASP A 812 42.13 14.30 -0.63
CA ASP A 812 40.68 14.33 -0.86
C ASP A 812 40.23 13.71 -2.19
N GLU A 813 41.16 13.31 -3.06
CA GLU A 813 40.83 12.67 -4.35
C GLU A 813 40.83 11.14 -4.26
N PRO A 814 39.93 10.44 -5.00
CA PRO A 814 39.88 8.98 -5.07
C PRO A 814 41.21 8.39 -5.57
N TYR A 815 41.51 7.15 -5.18
CA TYR A 815 42.77 6.48 -5.48
C TYR A 815 43.01 6.39 -7.00
N GLY A 816 44.07 7.05 -7.48
CA GLY A 816 44.42 7.05 -8.91
C GLY A 816 45.31 5.88 -9.31
N CYS A 817 46.02 5.26 -8.36
CA CYS A 817 47.09 4.31 -8.63
C CYS A 817 47.07 3.16 -7.62
N CYS A 818 46.86 1.93 -8.10
CA CYS A 818 46.65 0.74 -7.26
C CYS A 818 47.28 -0.53 -7.86
N PRO A 819 48.62 -0.69 -7.83
CA PRO A 819 49.26 -1.94 -8.26
C PRO A 819 48.85 -3.11 -7.36
N GLN A 820 48.39 -4.22 -7.97
CA GLN A 820 47.90 -5.42 -7.28
C GLN A 820 48.72 -6.67 -7.60
N GLY A 821 48.70 -7.65 -6.70
CA GLY A 821 49.15 -9.03 -6.98
C GLY A 821 50.65 -9.25 -6.94
N ILE A 822 51.39 -8.37 -6.25
CA ILE A 822 52.85 -8.45 -6.16
C ILE A 822 53.22 -9.29 -4.97
N THR A 823 54.08 -10.28 -5.18
CA THR A 823 54.71 -11.04 -4.08
C THR A 823 56.00 -10.31 -3.73
N GLY A 824 56.10 -9.76 -2.52
CA GLY A 824 57.38 -9.19 -2.04
C GLY A 824 58.39 -10.31 -1.87
N VAL A 825 59.64 -10.10 -2.30
CA VAL A 825 60.75 -11.04 -2.04
C VAL A 825 61.31 -10.78 -0.65
#